data_AF-A0A946XYJ0-F1
#
_entry.id   AF-A0A946XYJ0-F1
#
_cell.length_a   1.000
_cell.length_b   1.000
_cell.length_c   1.000
_cell.angle_alpha   90.00
_cell.angle_beta   90.00
_cell.angle_gamma   90.00
#
_symmetry.space_group_name_H-M   'P 1'
#
loop_
_entity.id
_entity.type
_entity.pdbx_description
1 polymer ?
#
loop_
_entity_poly.entity_id
_entity_poly.type
_entity_poly.pdbx_seq_one_letter_code
_entity_poly.pdbx_strand_id
1 'polypeptide(L)'
;MVLKAFNGWHRDRRESANGRVRPALLLCIAVMLAPAASADSYRLVVELQPGQSPAQLAEIARQVFRTEAHVTPMFSSVDETDDPLGLARIHVVIAESDVQFRSTWDAGYALAELGDFRHVEPDLQDVLIEPTSRGSCREGTEDDRTAKPAWALLSVNAQRAWELDPPDGGRSKGEGVRVCHIDTGWSNHTDLDASRLDLASDYDFLEDDDDAQDPLDYDGHLGHGTSTGSVIVSSGGVDESGNTLPPGKITGVAPNATLVPIRSIRSVIQFLDSDVARAVRRSVDAQCDVISMSLGGRAFFGLERALMDAVRNEVIPIAAAGNCVGFVVAPAMYDATIAVAASNIDDEPWRGSSRGRAVDIAAPGESVHVAWKTSPDDPDSETQQSDGTSYATAMTAGAAALWIAYHGEQAIRDAYGAGTRKDLFLRYLQQTSRQPVDWDAERFGAGIIDVEALLAQPLEPDNGTLRRATSSLPHIEVLSRLTGREQDALRPLLGELFGENDLADALERFGPELAYVAARKPEAMKRALDRIAQRQSDSAIARRSARGAMAQLGSKSLFDYIFDNDEPPSAPPETTIDDPEPVQRVLLEVDRMRGTRPVRFSQEIRGTTVSLAQIYGAAGIDLRIVEDQADIPRQRSLRLADLHALLTANRSLTPADGEQHMYMMVVTEDNRMPDTLGIMFDFGENDANDVPRESFAVFESAHRDLPGGVARELLLTTAHELAHAFNLHHTDWDGASFTRRATVESYSLADTVRWRLSPSSINHLLAHPQRLVQPGSDNLPFGMIIQEHADDHKASPRESYSIVPSDTSALRRQPDTGISAAIRTRLAPSRDVSQTSPLELRIKTAKSTYVAGEAIALTVAIVNSGTETRDVVPLLSTEYGFLETLIRGPGDDEFRPYRPPVIREARMARLSRALAPGELLIDDARVFFGSGGWTFAAPGGYEIQASFPADTEFSGDVIRSETLRITVEPAQSAVAASAEQLLYGRGGAGFGSEQGIYLYMGGGDHLEFGSTQLRQLVREFPAAEQADSARLALASEALQPTVDSQRGVRPPQRTDEARSYLKELRQPEYAPGVHLQQLRRQVLRQLEAEGRSDDAAIFERELADPSTTSRDLELIDRTLTERDFD
;
A
#
# COMPACT_ATOMS: atom_id res chain seq x y z
N MET A 1 -26.66 -30.32 -14.40
CA MET A 1 -28.10 -30.58 -14.65
C MET A 1 -29.00 -29.41 -14.19
N VAL A 2 -28.63 -28.68 -13.13
CA VAL A 2 -29.28 -27.42 -12.70
C VAL A 2 -29.02 -26.25 -13.68
N LEU A 3 -27.84 -26.19 -14.31
CA LEU A 3 -27.52 -25.18 -15.34
C LEU A 3 -28.32 -25.28 -16.65
N LYS A 4 -28.92 -26.45 -16.97
CA LYS A 4 -29.82 -26.58 -18.14
C LYS A 4 -31.25 -26.06 -17.87
N ALA A 5 -31.60 -25.79 -16.61
CA ALA A 5 -32.91 -25.27 -16.24
C ALA A 5 -32.98 -23.73 -16.27
N PHE A 6 -31.84 -23.03 -16.16
CA PHE A 6 -31.81 -21.56 -16.11
C PHE A 6 -31.89 -20.92 -17.51
N ASN A 7 -31.29 -21.53 -18.53
CA ASN A 7 -31.32 -21.00 -19.92
C ASN A 7 -32.69 -21.14 -20.62
N GLY A 8 -33.68 -21.78 -20.01
CA GLY A 8 -35.04 -21.91 -20.57
C GLY A 8 -36.03 -20.83 -20.13
N TRP A 9 -35.66 -19.94 -19.20
CA TRP A 9 -36.62 -19.11 -18.47
C TRP A 9 -36.89 -17.71 -19.06
N HIS A 10 -36.43 -17.44 -20.29
CA HIS A 10 -36.73 -16.17 -20.99
C HIS A 10 -37.76 -16.28 -22.13
N ARG A 11 -38.47 -17.40 -22.27
CA ARG A 11 -39.54 -17.57 -23.26
C ARG A 11 -40.80 -18.14 -22.61
N ASP A 12 -41.63 -17.25 -22.07
CA ASP A 12 -43.10 -17.24 -22.22
C ASP A 12 -43.78 -16.57 -21.01
N ARG A 13 -44.30 -15.36 -21.23
CA ARG A 13 -45.39 -14.81 -20.43
C ARG A 13 -46.70 -15.33 -20.98
N ARG A 14 -47.45 -16.12 -20.20
CA ARG A 14 -48.90 -15.99 -19.92
C ARG A 14 -49.46 -17.16 -19.11
N GLU A 15 -50.44 -16.82 -18.27
CA GLU A 15 -51.54 -17.65 -17.72
C GLU A 15 -51.39 -18.43 -16.40
N SER A 16 -51.98 -17.80 -15.37
CA SER A 16 -53.07 -18.33 -14.52
C SER A 16 -52.76 -19.04 -13.20
N ALA A 17 -53.57 -18.65 -12.22
CA ALA A 17 -53.59 -19.07 -10.83
C ALA A 17 -54.15 -20.48 -10.62
N ASN A 18 -53.55 -21.25 -9.71
CA ASN A 18 -54.28 -21.96 -8.64
C ASN A 18 -53.32 -22.69 -7.69
N GLY A 19 -53.62 -22.59 -6.39
CA GLY A 19 -52.75 -23.06 -5.31
C GLY A 19 -52.64 -24.58 -5.16
N ARG A 20 -51.44 -25.00 -4.74
CA ARG A 20 -51.15 -26.05 -3.74
C ARG A 20 -49.62 -26.20 -3.63
N VAL A 21 -49.03 -25.64 -2.57
CA VAL A 21 -47.62 -25.84 -2.26
C VAL A 21 -47.40 -27.30 -1.86
N ARG A 22 -46.52 -28.01 -2.58
CA ARG A 22 -46.12 -29.41 -2.32
C ARG A 22 -44.89 -29.45 -1.39
N PRO A 23 -44.65 -30.57 -0.66
CA PRO A 23 -43.60 -30.71 0.36
C PRO A 23 -42.15 -30.53 -0.12
N ALA A 24 -41.91 -30.42 -1.44
CA ALA A 24 -40.59 -30.15 -2.01
C ALA A 24 -40.10 -28.72 -1.74
N LEU A 25 -41.00 -27.76 -1.52
CA LEU A 25 -40.62 -26.36 -1.26
C LEU A 25 -40.01 -26.17 0.13
N LEU A 26 -40.40 -26.98 1.12
CA LEU A 26 -39.82 -26.95 2.47
C LEU A 26 -38.41 -27.54 2.53
N LEU A 27 -38.05 -28.45 1.61
CA LEU A 27 -36.69 -28.99 1.52
C LEU A 27 -35.74 -28.00 0.82
N CYS A 28 -36.21 -27.21 -0.13
CA CYS A 28 -35.42 -26.12 -0.73
C CYS A 28 -35.20 -24.94 0.24
N ILE A 29 -36.18 -24.63 1.09
CA ILE A 29 -36.04 -23.55 2.10
C ILE A 29 -35.11 -23.98 3.24
N ALA A 30 -35.04 -25.27 3.58
CA ALA A 30 -34.08 -25.77 4.58
C ALA A 30 -32.63 -25.78 4.07
N VAL A 31 -32.40 -25.82 2.75
CA VAL A 31 -31.06 -25.71 2.14
C VAL A 31 -30.66 -24.25 1.87
N MET A 32 -31.61 -23.31 1.78
CA MET A 32 -31.33 -21.86 1.68
C MET A 32 -31.13 -21.14 3.03
N LEU A 33 -31.28 -21.83 4.17
CA LEU A 33 -31.17 -21.23 5.51
C LEU A 33 -30.00 -21.78 6.36
N ALA A 34 -29.00 -22.40 5.72
CA ALA A 34 -27.68 -22.56 6.29
C ALA A 34 -26.73 -21.59 5.56
N PRO A 35 -25.89 -20.80 6.27
CA PRO A 35 -24.83 -20.05 5.61
C PRO A 35 -23.84 -21.09 5.07
N ALA A 36 -23.84 -21.33 3.76
CA ALA A 36 -22.67 -21.91 3.12
C ALA A 36 -21.62 -20.81 3.11
N ALA A 37 -20.55 -20.98 3.91
CA ALA A 37 -19.33 -20.22 3.70
C ALA A 37 -18.94 -20.36 2.21
N SER A 38 -18.68 -19.26 1.50
CA SER A 38 -18.06 -19.37 0.18
C SER A 38 -16.64 -19.91 0.40
N ALA A 39 -16.37 -21.11 -0.11
CA ALA A 39 -15.02 -21.68 -0.09
C ALA A 39 -14.11 -20.87 -1.04
N ASP A 40 -12.87 -20.61 -0.62
CA ASP A 40 -11.85 -19.99 -1.48
C ASP A 40 -11.36 -21.02 -2.51
N SER A 41 -11.08 -20.59 -3.75
CA SER A 41 -10.56 -21.47 -4.82
C SER A 41 -9.08 -21.20 -5.07
N TYR A 42 -8.26 -22.26 -5.03
CA TYR A 42 -6.81 -22.21 -5.22
C TYR A 42 -6.41 -22.92 -6.51
N ARG A 43 -5.56 -22.29 -7.32
CA ARG A 43 -4.93 -22.88 -8.51
C ARG A 43 -3.42 -22.93 -8.34
N LEU A 44 -2.85 -24.13 -8.39
CA LEU A 44 -1.42 -24.40 -8.17
C LEU A 44 -0.86 -25.25 -9.31
N VAL A 45 0.44 -25.11 -9.60
CA VAL A 45 1.18 -25.97 -10.53
C VAL A 45 2.20 -26.77 -9.75
N VAL A 46 2.22 -28.09 -9.98
CA VAL A 46 3.00 -29.05 -9.22
C VAL A 46 3.83 -29.94 -10.15
N GLU A 47 5.15 -30.01 -9.94
CA GLU A 47 5.99 -31.07 -10.52
C GLU A 47 6.11 -32.25 -9.55
N LEU A 48 5.74 -33.44 -10.04
CA LEU A 48 5.93 -34.69 -9.31
C LEU A 48 7.39 -35.16 -9.33
N GLN A 49 7.82 -35.77 -8.23
CA GLN A 49 9.06 -36.55 -8.18
C GLN A 49 8.95 -37.84 -9.02
N PRO A 50 10.08 -38.39 -9.50
CA PRO A 50 10.08 -39.71 -10.12
C PRO A 50 9.44 -40.78 -9.21
N GLY A 51 8.38 -41.43 -9.70
CA GLY A 51 7.67 -42.49 -8.98
C GLY A 51 6.45 -42.02 -8.18
N GLN A 52 6.20 -40.71 -8.06
CA GLN A 52 4.92 -40.17 -7.58
C GLN A 52 3.87 -40.20 -8.70
N SER A 53 2.59 -40.30 -8.33
CA SER A 53 1.46 -40.39 -9.25
C SER A 53 0.45 -39.25 -9.04
N PRO A 54 -0.33 -38.87 -10.07
CA PRO A 54 -1.37 -37.85 -9.95
C PRO A 54 -2.44 -38.20 -8.90
N ALA A 55 -2.69 -39.49 -8.68
CA ALA A 55 -3.62 -39.96 -7.65
C ALA A 55 -3.10 -39.66 -6.22
N GLN A 56 -1.80 -39.75 -6.00
CA GLN A 56 -1.19 -39.35 -4.73
C GLN A 56 -1.31 -37.83 -4.53
N LEU A 57 -1.05 -37.05 -5.58
CA LEU A 57 -1.23 -35.59 -5.55
C LEU A 57 -2.67 -35.19 -5.20
N ALA A 58 -3.67 -35.81 -5.83
CA ALA A 58 -5.08 -35.54 -5.52
C ALA A 58 -5.43 -35.85 -4.06
N GLU A 59 -4.91 -36.95 -3.51
CA GLU A 59 -5.17 -37.32 -2.11
C GLU A 59 -4.49 -36.37 -1.12
N ILE A 60 -3.25 -35.93 -1.41
CA ILE A 60 -2.55 -34.95 -0.58
C ILE A 60 -3.24 -33.59 -0.64
N ALA A 61 -3.63 -33.13 -1.84
CA ALA A 61 -4.39 -31.89 -2.00
C ALA A 61 -5.72 -31.94 -1.23
N ARG A 62 -6.42 -33.09 -1.25
CA ARG A 62 -7.64 -33.29 -0.45
C ARG A 62 -7.40 -33.17 1.05
N GLN A 63 -6.21 -33.54 1.55
CA GLN A 63 -5.86 -33.38 2.96
C GLN A 63 -5.55 -31.93 3.32
N VAL A 64 -4.87 -31.19 2.43
CA VAL A 64 -4.51 -29.78 2.63
C VAL A 64 -5.72 -28.87 2.57
N PHE A 65 -6.55 -29.00 1.54
CA PHE A 65 -7.71 -28.12 1.29
C PHE A 65 -9.01 -28.64 1.91
N ARG A 66 -9.01 -29.87 2.44
CA ARG A 66 -10.15 -30.60 3.02
C ARG A 66 -11.37 -30.79 2.11
N THR A 67 -11.25 -30.45 0.82
CA THR A 67 -12.26 -30.72 -0.22
C THR A 67 -11.63 -31.54 -1.37
N GLU A 68 -12.43 -31.96 -2.36
CA GLU A 68 -11.89 -32.61 -3.55
C GLU A 68 -11.09 -31.61 -4.41
N ALA A 69 -9.91 -32.03 -4.86
CA ALA A 69 -9.06 -31.28 -5.78
C ALA A 69 -9.08 -31.91 -7.18
N HIS A 70 -9.18 -31.08 -8.20
CA HIS A 70 -9.02 -31.47 -9.60
C HIS A 70 -7.57 -31.39 -10.01
N VAL A 71 -7.00 -32.54 -10.43
CA VAL A 71 -5.61 -32.65 -10.89
C VAL A 71 -5.61 -33.01 -12.36
N THR A 72 -4.98 -32.17 -13.19
CA THR A 72 -4.85 -32.39 -14.63
C THR A 72 -3.39 -32.26 -15.06
N PRO A 73 -2.90 -33.07 -16.03
CA PRO A 73 -1.61 -32.83 -16.65
C PRO A 73 -1.60 -31.43 -17.26
N MET A 74 -0.53 -30.67 -17.02
CA MET A 74 -0.38 -29.34 -17.60
C MET A 74 -0.14 -29.41 -19.11
N PHE A 75 0.64 -30.40 -19.55
CA PHE A 75 0.95 -30.65 -20.96
C PHE A 75 0.34 -32.00 -21.38
N SER A 76 -0.64 -31.96 -22.28
CA SER A 76 -1.40 -33.16 -22.70
C SER A 76 -0.71 -33.99 -23.79
N SER A 77 0.35 -33.47 -24.42
CA SER A 77 0.98 -34.01 -25.65
C SER A 77 2.48 -34.36 -25.48
N VAL A 78 2.90 -34.76 -24.27
CA VAL A 78 4.31 -35.10 -24.00
C VAL A 78 4.56 -36.60 -24.18
N ASP A 79 5.59 -36.95 -24.97
CA ASP A 79 6.10 -38.32 -25.03
C ASP A 79 6.97 -38.60 -23.80
N GLU A 80 6.45 -39.35 -22.83
CA GLU A 80 7.18 -39.71 -21.60
C GLU A 80 8.51 -40.44 -21.87
N THR A 81 8.67 -41.06 -23.05
CA THR A 81 9.91 -41.76 -23.41
C THR A 81 11.00 -40.81 -23.90
N ASP A 82 10.65 -39.58 -24.26
CA ASP A 82 11.56 -38.54 -24.76
C ASP A 82 11.35 -37.19 -24.05
N ASP A 83 11.16 -37.24 -22.72
CA ASP A 83 10.93 -36.09 -21.84
C ASP A 83 12.09 -35.83 -20.87
N PRO A 84 13.27 -35.38 -21.36
CA PRO A 84 14.43 -35.07 -20.51
C PRO A 84 14.22 -33.84 -19.63
N LEU A 85 13.22 -33.00 -19.93
CA LEU A 85 12.88 -31.79 -19.15
C LEU A 85 11.78 -32.04 -18.11
N GLY A 86 11.08 -33.18 -18.19
CA GLY A 86 10.09 -33.58 -17.20
C GLY A 86 8.73 -32.93 -17.34
N LEU A 87 8.35 -32.45 -18.53
CA LEU A 87 7.05 -31.80 -18.77
C LEU A 87 5.87 -32.70 -18.40
N ALA A 88 5.96 -34.02 -18.62
CA ALA A 88 4.88 -34.97 -18.32
C ALA A 88 4.59 -35.09 -16.81
N ARG A 89 5.52 -34.66 -15.95
CA ARG A 89 5.35 -34.68 -14.48
C ARG A 89 4.71 -33.42 -13.93
N ILE A 90 4.45 -32.41 -14.76
CA ILE A 90 3.90 -31.12 -14.34
C ILE A 90 2.38 -31.15 -14.45
N HIS A 91 1.69 -30.83 -13.35
CA HIS A 91 0.24 -30.91 -13.20
C HIS A 91 -0.34 -29.60 -12.68
N VAL A 92 -1.55 -29.27 -13.10
CA VAL A 92 -2.36 -28.18 -12.53
C VAL A 92 -3.30 -28.79 -11.48
N VAL A 93 -3.38 -28.13 -10.33
CA VAL A 93 -4.27 -28.47 -9.22
C VAL A 93 -5.24 -27.32 -9.02
N ILE A 94 -6.54 -27.60 -9.10
CA ILE A 94 -7.61 -26.66 -8.76
C ILE A 94 -8.36 -27.24 -7.57
N ALA A 95 -8.39 -26.53 -6.45
CA ALA A 95 -9.04 -26.98 -5.23
C ALA A 95 -9.88 -25.86 -4.61
N GLU A 96 -11.13 -26.15 -4.28
CA GLU A 96 -11.88 -25.32 -3.33
C GLU A 96 -11.39 -25.64 -1.90
N SER A 97 -11.45 -24.69 -0.98
CA SER A 97 -10.93 -24.90 0.38
C SER A 97 -11.89 -24.34 1.42
N ASP A 98 -12.13 -25.13 2.47
CA ASP A 98 -12.76 -24.65 3.71
C ASP A 98 -11.72 -24.07 4.70
N VAL A 99 -10.43 -24.21 4.38
CA VAL A 99 -9.29 -23.65 5.12
C VAL A 99 -8.91 -22.33 4.48
N GLN A 100 -8.93 -21.26 5.27
CA GLN A 100 -8.41 -19.95 4.85
C GLN A 100 -6.89 -19.92 4.98
N PHE A 101 -6.19 -19.96 3.84
CA PHE A 101 -4.76 -19.67 3.76
C PHE A 101 -4.54 -18.15 3.64
N ARG A 102 -3.44 -17.65 4.22
CA ARG A 102 -3.13 -16.20 4.19
C ARG A 102 -2.74 -15.69 2.81
N SER A 103 -2.24 -16.59 1.95
CA SER A 103 -1.95 -16.33 0.54
C SER A 103 -2.03 -17.64 -0.26
N THR A 104 -2.08 -17.53 -1.58
CA THR A 104 -1.95 -18.64 -2.53
C THR A 104 -0.56 -19.31 -2.46
N TRP A 105 0.49 -18.56 -2.08
CA TRP A 105 1.82 -19.12 -1.81
C TRP A 105 1.83 -20.00 -0.56
N ASP A 106 1.13 -19.60 0.52
CA ASP A 106 0.98 -20.43 1.73
C ASP A 106 0.25 -21.75 1.45
N ALA A 107 -0.78 -21.71 0.59
CA ALA A 107 -1.43 -22.93 0.10
C ALA A 107 -0.46 -23.85 -0.67
N GLY A 108 0.40 -23.26 -1.52
CA GLY A 108 1.45 -23.98 -2.24
C GLY A 108 2.48 -24.63 -1.30
N TYR A 109 2.92 -23.92 -0.26
CA TYR A 109 3.85 -24.46 0.73
C TYR A 109 3.25 -25.61 1.53
N ALA A 110 2.00 -25.48 1.98
CA ALA A 110 1.31 -26.56 2.68
C ALA A 110 1.18 -27.82 1.81
N LEU A 111 0.95 -27.65 0.50
CA LEU A 111 0.90 -28.75 -0.46
C LEU A 111 2.28 -29.40 -0.70
N ALA A 112 3.33 -28.59 -0.83
CA ALA A 112 4.70 -29.07 -1.00
C ALA A 112 5.20 -29.84 0.23
N GLU A 113 4.95 -29.33 1.44
CA GLU A 113 5.40 -29.94 2.70
C GLU A 113 4.75 -31.28 3.00
N LEU A 114 3.45 -31.42 2.71
CA LEU A 114 2.74 -32.67 2.95
C LEU A 114 3.05 -33.72 1.87
N GLY A 115 3.33 -33.27 0.65
CA GLY A 115 3.46 -34.16 -0.51
C GLY A 115 4.87 -34.47 -1.00
N ASP A 116 5.89 -33.75 -0.51
CA ASP A 116 7.28 -33.91 -0.96
C ASP A 116 7.40 -33.84 -2.49
N PHE A 117 6.76 -32.84 -3.09
CA PHE A 117 6.77 -32.59 -4.54
C PHE A 117 8.04 -31.84 -4.96
N ARG A 118 8.42 -31.95 -6.24
CA ARG A 118 9.67 -31.36 -6.73
C ARG A 118 9.60 -29.83 -6.83
N HIS A 119 8.52 -29.29 -7.39
CA HIS A 119 8.21 -27.86 -7.34
C HIS A 119 6.71 -27.67 -7.15
N VAL A 120 6.33 -26.63 -6.41
CA VAL A 120 4.95 -26.18 -6.25
C VAL A 120 4.93 -24.67 -6.30
N GLU A 121 4.21 -24.09 -7.26
CA GLU A 121 4.03 -22.64 -7.37
C GLU A 121 2.55 -22.31 -7.62
N PRO A 122 2.04 -21.18 -7.12
CA PRO A 122 0.70 -20.74 -7.44
C PRO A 122 0.59 -20.28 -8.90
N ASP A 123 -0.59 -20.46 -9.47
CA ASP A 123 -0.96 -19.92 -10.79
C ASP A 123 -1.86 -18.70 -10.57
N LEU A 124 -1.22 -17.55 -10.35
CA LEU A 124 -1.84 -16.30 -9.88
C LEU A 124 -2.42 -15.49 -11.03
N GLN A 125 -3.66 -15.01 -10.89
CA GLN A 125 -4.36 -14.10 -11.82
C GLN A 125 -3.98 -12.61 -11.67
N ASP A 126 -2.79 -12.31 -11.16
CA ASP A 126 -2.41 -10.96 -10.69
C ASP A 126 -1.50 -10.20 -11.68
N VAL A 127 -1.47 -8.87 -11.57
CA VAL A 127 -0.61 -7.97 -12.35
C VAL A 127 0.69 -7.68 -11.60
N LEU A 128 1.83 -7.85 -12.26
CA LEU A 128 3.13 -7.52 -11.65
C LEU A 128 3.31 -6.03 -11.37
N ILE A 129 2.87 -5.15 -12.25
CA ILE A 129 3.06 -3.70 -12.12
C ILE A 129 1.79 -3.00 -12.55
N GLU A 130 1.19 -2.20 -11.65
CA GLU A 130 -0.08 -1.54 -11.91
C GLU A 130 0.00 -0.65 -13.17
N PRO A 131 -0.97 -0.75 -14.11
CA PRO A 131 -0.92 -0.04 -15.40
C PRO A 131 -0.81 1.50 -15.29
N THR A 132 -1.25 2.06 -14.16
CA THR A 132 -1.26 3.50 -13.80
C THR A 132 0.14 4.07 -13.54
N SER A 133 1.12 3.24 -13.17
CA SER A 133 2.52 3.65 -12.94
C SER A 133 3.28 4.05 -14.24
N ARG A 134 2.66 3.87 -15.41
CA ARG A 134 3.27 4.10 -16.75
C ARG A 134 3.18 5.55 -17.27
N GLY A 135 2.70 6.50 -16.47
CA GLY A 135 2.39 7.87 -16.91
C GLY A 135 3.55 8.70 -17.50
N SER A 136 4.80 8.29 -17.28
CA SER A 136 6.00 9.04 -17.73
C SER A 136 6.60 8.60 -19.07
N CYS A 137 6.03 7.57 -19.72
CA CYS A 137 6.56 7.00 -20.95
C CYS A 137 5.83 7.40 -22.25
N ARG A 138 4.69 8.08 -22.15
CA ARG A 138 3.74 8.28 -23.26
C ARG A 138 3.98 9.55 -24.08
N GLU A 139 5.04 10.31 -23.82
CA GLU A 139 5.41 11.43 -24.68
C GLU A 139 6.11 10.90 -25.92
N GLY A 140 5.33 10.39 -26.88
CA GLY A 140 5.82 10.24 -28.24
C GLY A 140 6.11 11.63 -28.80
N THR A 141 7.30 11.83 -29.33
CA THR A 141 7.60 13.03 -30.11
C THR A 141 6.95 12.87 -31.48
N GLU A 142 5.95 13.70 -31.80
CA GLU A 142 5.46 13.79 -33.19
C GLU A 142 6.62 14.20 -34.10
N ASP A 143 7.13 13.25 -34.87
CA ASP A 143 8.21 13.45 -35.84
C ASP A 143 7.73 13.13 -37.25
N ASP A 144 7.79 14.13 -38.13
CA ASP A 144 7.37 14.03 -39.54
C ASP A 144 8.07 12.88 -40.30
N ARG A 145 9.26 12.43 -39.87
CA ARG A 145 9.98 11.29 -40.46
C ARG A 145 9.26 9.97 -40.19
N THR A 146 8.52 9.86 -39.09
CA THR A 146 7.74 8.67 -38.73
C THR A 146 6.40 8.61 -39.46
N ALA A 147 5.91 9.71 -40.05
CA ALA A 147 4.63 9.79 -40.76
C ALA A 147 4.56 8.87 -42.01
N LYS A 148 5.71 8.34 -42.45
CA LYS A 148 5.81 7.36 -43.53
C LYS A 148 5.66 5.94 -42.99
N PRO A 149 4.66 5.14 -43.42
CA PRO A 149 4.38 3.84 -42.81
C PRO A 149 5.53 2.85 -42.79
N ALA A 150 6.48 2.94 -43.75
CA ALA A 150 7.59 2.01 -43.85
C ALA A 150 8.86 2.44 -43.09
N TRP A 151 8.85 3.55 -42.34
CA TRP A 151 10.08 4.08 -41.73
C TRP A 151 10.82 3.04 -40.87
N ALA A 152 10.08 2.22 -40.11
CA ALA A 152 10.64 1.19 -39.22
C ALA A 152 11.28 0.03 -40.00
N LEU A 153 10.74 -0.31 -41.18
CA LEU A 153 11.34 -1.28 -42.08
C LEU A 153 12.63 -0.76 -42.70
N LEU A 154 12.64 0.53 -43.05
CA LEU A 154 13.79 1.21 -43.63
C LEU A 154 14.95 1.33 -42.63
N SER A 155 14.67 1.61 -41.36
CA SER A 155 15.69 1.78 -40.32
C SER A 155 16.44 0.48 -39.99
N VAL A 156 15.80 -0.68 -40.22
CA VAL A 156 16.40 -2.02 -40.06
C VAL A 156 16.86 -2.65 -41.38
N ASN A 157 16.84 -1.90 -42.49
CA ASN A 157 17.21 -2.37 -43.83
C ASN A 157 16.43 -3.60 -44.34
N ALA A 158 15.19 -3.82 -43.89
CA ALA A 158 14.38 -4.97 -44.33
C ALA A 158 14.14 -4.97 -45.85
N GLN A 159 13.92 -3.79 -46.43
CA GLN A 159 13.71 -3.60 -47.87
C GLN A 159 14.91 -4.05 -48.70
N ARG A 160 16.14 -3.83 -48.22
CA ARG A 160 17.35 -4.26 -48.90
C ARG A 160 17.59 -5.75 -48.71
N ALA A 161 17.28 -6.27 -47.53
CA ALA A 161 17.34 -7.70 -47.27
C ALA A 161 16.44 -8.51 -48.23
N TRP A 162 15.27 -7.96 -48.59
CA TRP A 162 14.37 -8.57 -49.57
C TRP A 162 14.91 -8.62 -51.02
N GLU A 163 15.93 -7.81 -51.33
CA GLU A 163 16.59 -7.77 -52.65
C GLU A 163 17.76 -8.74 -52.75
N LEU A 164 18.19 -9.34 -51.63
CA LEU A 164 19.25 -10.34 -51.63
C LEU A 164 18.77 -11.65 -52.26
N ASP A 165 19.60 -12.21 -53.15
CA ASP A 165 19.38 -13.54 -53.71
C ASP A 165 19.66 -14.60 -52.62
N PRO A 166 18.69 -15.47 -52.29
CA PRO A 166 18.92 -16.56 -51.33
C PRO A 166 19.96 -17.55 -51.85
N PRO A 167 20.86 -18.06 -50.98
CA PRO A 167 21.73 -19.19 -51.31
C PRO A 167 20.94 -20.48 -51.61
N ASP A 168 21.65 -21.50 -52.11
CA ASP A 168 21.06 -22.81 -52.43
C ASP A 168 20.31 -23.40 -51.22
N GLY A 169 19.02 -23.73 -51.42
CA GLY A 169 18.12 -24.23 -50.38
C GLY A 169 17.39 -23.14 -49.59
N GLY A 170 17.76 -21.88 -49.80
CA GLY A 170 17.10 -20.69 -49.28
C GLY A 170 15.86 -20.25 -50.05
N ARG A 171 15.06 -19.39 -49.43
CA ARG A 171 13.86 -18.74 -49.97
C ARG A 171 13.80 -17.27 -49.55
N SER A 172 13.09 -16.47 -50.34
CA SER A 172 12.99 -15.02 -50.10
C SER A 172 11.85 -14.65 -49.13
N LYS A 173 11.99 -13.50 -48.45
CA LYS A 173 10.89 -12.80 -47.74
C LYS A 173 10.15 -13.62 -46.66
N GLY A 174 10.78 -14.65 -46.11
CA GLY A 174 10.21 -15.48 -45.03
C GLY A 174 9.38 -16.67 -45.50
N GLU A 175 9.38 -16.95 -46.81
CA GLU A 175 8.55 -18.02 -47.39
C GLU A 175 8.82 -19.39 -46.76
N GLY A 176 7.73 -20.05 -46.34
CA GLY A 176 7.76 -21.41 -45.80
C GLY A 176 8.17 -21.50 -44.34
N VAL A 177 8.36 -20.36 -43.66
CA VAL A 177 8.63 -20.29 -42.23
C VAL A 177 7.34 -20.00 -41.47
N ARG A 178 7.11 -20.74 -40.38
CA ARG A 178 5.92 -20.61 -39.52
C ARG A 178 6.25 -19.85 -38.25
N VAL A 179 5.50 -18.78 -37.98
CA VAL A 179 5.63 -17.94 -36.79
C VAL A 179 4.38 -18.12 -35.93
N CYS A 180 4.52 -18.83 -34.81
CA CYS A 180 3.46 -18.90 -33.80
C CYS A 180 3.44 -17.59 -33.01
N HIS A 181 2.28 -16.94 -32.99
CA HIS A 181 2.12 -15.63 -32.34
C HIS A 181 1.19 -15.78 -31.13
N ILE A 182 1.80 -15.84 -29.95
CA ILE A 182 1.09 -16.00 -28.68
C ILE A 182 0.73 -14.60 -28.18
N ASP A 183 -0.54 -14.23 -28.33
CA ASP A 183 -1.03 -12.87 -28.05
C ASP A 183 -2.55 -12.89 -27.73
N THR A 184 -3.25 -11.78 -28.00
CA THR A 184 -4.71 -11.65 -27.80
C THR A 184 -5.57 -12.36 -28.84
N GLY A 185 -4.94 -13.02 -29.81
CA GLY A 185 -5.59 -13.64 -30.95
C GLY A 185 -5.41 -12.81 -32.22
N TRP A 186 -6.34 -12.95 -33.14
CA TRP A 186 -6.33 -12.23 -34.42
C TRP A 186 -7.71 -11.69 -34.78
N SER A 187 -7.76 -10.65 -35.61
CA SER A 187 -9.02 -10.08 -36.08
C SER A 187 -8.95 -9.79 -37.58
N ASN A 188 -10.12 -9.78 -38.24
CA ASN A 188 -10.20 -9.50 -39.67
C ASN A 188 -9.67 -8.10 -39.96
N HIS A 189 -8.58 -8.02 -40.72
CA HIS A 189 -7.97 -6.77 -41.13
C HIS A 189 -7.31 -6.91 -42.50
N THR A 190 -7.49 -5.94 -43.39
CA THR A 190 -6.99 -5.95 -44.78
C THR A 190 -5.46 -6.03 -44.86
N ASP A 191 -4.75 -5.46 -43.88
CA ASP A 191 -3.30 -5.58 -43.76
C ASP A 191 -2.83 -6.91 -43.18
N LEU A 192 -3.69 -7.65 -42.48
CA LEU A 192 -3.36 -8.98 -41.97
C LEU A 192 -3.96 -10.03 -42.91
N ASP A 193 -3.29 -10.24 -44.05
CA ASP A 193 -3.73 -11.12 -45.13
C ASP A 193 -4.10 -12.52 -44.60
N ALA A 194 -5.37 -12.90 -44.74
CA ALA A 194 -5.88 -14.20 -44.34
C ALA A 194 -5.13 -15.37 -44.99
N SER A 195 -4.50 -15.19 -46.17
CA SER A 195 -3.68 -16.22 -46.82
C SER A 195 -2.34 -16.47 -46.11
N ARG A 196 -1.94 -15.57 -45.21
CA ARG A 196 -0.78 -15.69 -44.34
C ARG A 196 -1.13 -16.26 -42.97
N LEU A 197 -2.40 -16.41 -42.64
CA LEU A 197 -2.85 -17.01 -41.38
C LEU A 197 -3.08 -18.51 -41.56
N ASP A 198 -2.51 -19.31 -40.66
CA ASP A 198 -2.83 -20.73 -40.54
C ASP A 198 -3.85 -20.95 -39.41
N LEU A 199 -5.12 -20.78 -39.78
CA LEU A 199 -6.29 -21.01 -38.92
C LEU A 199 -6.68 -22.49 -38.79
N ALA A 200 -5.86 -23.42 -39.30
CA ALA A 200 -6.04 -24.85 -39.05
C ALA A 200 -5.24 -25.31 -37.83
N SER A 201 -4.24 -24.50 -37.42
CA SER A 201 -3.37 -24.78 -36.28
C SER A 201 -3.55 -23.77 -35.15
N ASP A 202 -4.46 -22.80 -35.29
CA ASP A 202 -4.74 -21.81 -34.25
C ASP A 202 -5.42 -22.47 -33.04
N TYR A 203 -5.43 -21.73 -31.93
CA TYR A 203 -6.00 -22.21 -30.66
C TYR A 203 -6.25 -21.06 -29.70
N ASP A 204 -7.33 -21.14 -28.93
CA ASP A 204 -7.64 -20.23 -27.82
C ASP A 204 -7.60 -20.97 -26.48
N PHE A 205 -6.61 -20.60 -25.65
CA PHE A 205 -6.46 -21.12 -24.30
C PHE A 205 -7.40 -20.48 -23.28
N LEU A 206 -8.02 -19.34 -23.59
CA LEU A 206 -8.96 -18.66 -22.71
C LEU A 206 -10.35 -19.30 -22.74
N GLU A 207 -10.74 -19.83 -23.90
CA GLU A 207 -12.03 -20.49 -24.13
C GLU A 207 -11.89 -22.02 -24.35
N ASP A 208 -10.65 -22.50 -24.45
CA ASP A 208 -10.24 -23.91 -24.62
C ASP A 208 -10.82 -24.55 -25.91
N ASP A 209 -10.71 -23.82 -27.02
CA ASP A 209 -11.15 -24.25 -28.35
C ASP A 209 -10.15 -23.93 -29.48
N ASP A 210 -10.44 -24.43 -30.69
CA ASP A 210 -9.62 -24.26 -31.89
C ASP A 210 -10.01 -22.97 -32.66
N ASP A 211 -10.33 -21.85 -31.97
CA ASP A 211 -10.65 -20.56 -32.59
C ASP A 211 -9.94 -19.40 -31.88
N ALA A 212 -8.77 -18.99 -32.39
CA ALA A 212 -8.00 -17.90 -31.80
C ALA A 212 -8.49 -16.50 -32.20
N GLN A 213 -9.68 -16.37 -32.80
CA GLN A 213 -10.20 -15.07 -33.20
C GLN A 213 -10.46 -14.20 -31.96
N ASP A 214 -9.91 -12.99 -31.97
CA ASP A 214 -10.10 -11.99 -30.91
C ASP A 214 -11.55 -11.48 -30.99
N PRO A 215 -12.39 -11.70 -29.95
CA PRO A 215 -13.78 -11.27 -29.95
C PRO A 215 -13.93 -9.75 -29.78
N LEU A 216 -12.86 -9.05 -29.37
CA LEU A 216 -12.82 -7.60 -29.20
C LEU A 216 -13.90 -7.05 -28.23
N ASP A 217 -14.36 -7.85 -27.27
CA ASP A 217 -15.45 -7.53 -26.34
C ASP A 217 -15.07 -7.74 -24.86
N TYR A 218 -13.82 -7.44 -24.49
CA TYR A 218 -13.32 -7.59 -23.12
C TYR A 218 -12.44 -6.41 -22.67
N ASP A 219 -12.25 -6.28 -21.36
CA ASP A 219 -11.29 -5.32 -20.80
C ASP A 219 -9.85 -5.84 -20.97
N GLY A 220 -8.98 -5.09 -21.64
CA GLY A 220 -7.61 -5.51 -21.92
C GLY A 220 -6.93 -4.77 -23.07
N HIS A 221 -6.09 -5.46 -23.82
CA HIS A 221 -5.37 -4.93 -24.98
C HIS A 221 -6.00 -5.45 -26.29
N LEU A 222 -7.25 -5.07 -26.54
CA LEU A 222 -8.05 -5.49 -27.70
C LEU A 222 -7.27 -5.29 -29.01
N GLY A 223 -7.22 -6.31 -29.88
CA GLY A 223 -6.59 -6.21 -31.19
C GLY A 223 -5.06 -6.08 -31.18
N HIS A 224 -4.40 -6.27 -30.04
CA HIS A 224 -2.95 -6.19 -29.93
C HIS A 224 -2.26 -7.29 -30.75
N GLY A 225 -2.83 -8.51 -30.77
CA GLY A 225 -2.34 -9.61 -31.59
C GLY A 225 -2.40 -9.30 -33.10
N THR A 226 -3.48 -8.66 -33.55
CA THR A 226 -3.59 -8.15 -34.94
C THR A 226 -2.55 -7.08 -35.24
N SER A 227 -2.39 -6.11 -34.33
CA SER A 227 -1.45 -5.01 -34.48
C SER A 227 0.00 -5.51 -34.62
N THR A 228 0.44 -6.37 -33.71
CA THR A 228 1.80 -6.94 -33.72
C THR A 228 1.99 -7.96 -34.84
N GLY A 229 1.00 -8.80 -35.12
CA GLY A 229 1.02 -9.73 -36.25
C GLY A 229 1.20 -9.02 -37.59
N SER A 230 0.64 -7.81 -37.75
CA SER A 230 0.82 -7.02 -38.98
C SER A 230 2.28 -6.62 -39.22
N VAL A 231 3.02 -6.30 -38.17
CA VAL A 231 4.46 -5.98 -38.24
C VAL A 231 5.30 -7.21 -38.63
N ILE A 232 4.82 -8.43 -38.37
CA ILE A 232 5.51 -9.67 -38.74
C ILE A 232 5.27 -10.01 -40.21
N VAL A 233 3.99 -10.16 -40.62
CA VAL A 233 3.61 -10.87 -41.87
C VAL A 233 2.76 -10.08 -42.86
N SER A 234 2.42 -8.80 -42.59
CA SER A 234 1.57 -8.05 -43.54
C SER A 234 2.17 -8.05 -44.95
N SER A 235 1.38 -8.51 -45.91
CA SER A 235 1.83 -8.65 -47.29
C SER A 235 1.98 -7.28 -47.96
N GLY A 236 3.02 -7.11 -48.78
CA GLY A 236 3.25 -5.87 -49.50
C GLY A 236 4.72 -5.66 -49.86
N GLY A 237 5.10 -4.39 -49.95
CA GLY A 237 6.46 -3.95 -50.21
C GLY A 237 6.65 -2.51 -49.79
N VAL A 238 7.82 -1.94 -50.08
CA VAL A 238 8.15 -0.56 -49.72
C VAL A 238 8.70 0.14 -50.95
N ASP A 239 8.34 1.42 -51.14
CA ASP A 239 8.92 2.28 -52.18
C ASP A 239 10.09 3.13 -51.64
N GLU A 240 10.85 3.73 -52.55
CA GLU A 240 12.00 4.60 -52.22
C GLU A 240 11.61 5.85 -51.42
N SER A 241 10.32 6.20 -51.36
CA SER A 241 9.79 7.35 -50.63
C SER A 241 9.28 6.98 -49.23
N GLY A 242 9.44 5.72 -48.81
CA GLY A 242 9.04 5.21 -47.50
C GLY A 242 7.55 4.90 -47.37
N ASN A 243 6.81 4.79 -48.47
CA ASN A 243 5.44 4.30 -48.43
C ASN A 243 5.41 2.78 -48.59
N THR A 244 4.41 2.17 -47.98
CA THR A 244 4.04 0.77 -48.19
C THR A 244 3.29 0.59 -49.51
N LEU A 245 3.50 -0.55 -50.14
CA LEU A 245 2.90 -0.94 -51.41
C LEU A 245 1.75 -1.94 -51.19
N PRO A 246 0.79 -2.03 -52.14
CA PRO A 246 -0.32 -2.97 -52.05
C PRO A 246 0.12 -4.43 -51.81
N PRO A 247 -0.76 -5.29 -51.25
CA PRO A 247 -2.20 -5.11 -51.08
C PRO A 247 -2.62 -4.22 -49.90
N GLY A 248 -1.72 -4.00 -48.94
CA GLY A 248 -1.98 -3.30 -47.68
C GLY A 248 -1.48 -1.86 -47.61
N LYS A 249 -1.83 -1.17 -46.53
CA LYS A 249 -1.22 0.07 -46.01
C LYS A 249 -0.07 -0.21 -45.05
N ILE A 250 0.09 -1.43 -44.57
CA ILE A 250 1.18 -1.90 -43.72
C ILE A 250 1.91 -3.03 -44.44
N THR A 251 3.20 -3.17 -44.20
CA THR A 251 4.00 -4.31 -44.67
C THR A 251 4.81 -4.84 -43.50
N GLY A 252 4.80 -6.15 -43.31
CA GLY A 252 5.57 -6.80 -42.26
C GLY A 252 7.02 -7.05 -42.69
N VAL A 253 7.89 -7.36 -41.73
CA VAL A 253 9.30 -7.67 -42.01
C VAL A 253 9.44 -8.95 -42.86
N ALA A 254 8.62 -9.97 -42.60
CA ALA A 254 8.59 -11.23 -43.33
C ALA A 254 7.25 -11.44 -44.06
N PRO A 255 6.99 -10.68 -45.15
CA PRO A 255 5.66 -10.61 -45.76
C PRO A 255 5.20 -11.92 -46.42
N ASN A 256 6.10 -12.92 -46.58
CA ASN A 256 5.77 -14.25 -47.10
C ASN A 256 5.77 -15.36 -46.04
N ALA A 257 6.06 -15.06 -44.77
CA ALA A 257 5.93 -16.03 -43.69
C ALA A 257 4.46 -16.35 -43.37
N THR A 258 4.22 -17.45 -42.66
CA THR A 258 2.89 -17.86 -42.19
C THR A 258 2.79 -17.59 -40.70
N LEU A 259 1.76 -16.85 -40.28
CA LEU A 259 1.44 -16.60 -38.88
C LEU A 259 0.46 -17.67 -38.39
N VAL A 260 0.75 -18.31 -37.25
CA VAL A 260 -0.19 -19.19 -36.53
C VAL A 260 -0.69 -18.42 -35.30
N PRO A 261 -1.93 -17.91 -35.31
CA PRO A 261 -2.46 -17.19 -34.15
C PRO A 261 -2.66 -18.12 -32.96
N ILE A 262 -2.22 -17.71 -31.77
CA ILE A 262 -2.51 -18.44 -30.53
C ILE A 262 -3.01 -17.42 -29.50
N ARG A 263 -4.29 -17.51 -29.15
CA ARG A 263 -4.89 -16.64 -28.13
C ARG A 263 -4.63 -17.24 -26.76
N SER A 264 -3.87 -16.53 -25.93
CA SER A 264 -3.53 -16.99 -24.57
C SER A 264 -3.63 -15.90 -23.52
N ILE A 265 -3.87 -14.64 -23.93
CA ILE A 265 -3.93 -13.49 -23.04
C ILE A 265 -5.04 -12.53 -23.46
N ARG A 266 -5.66 -11.83 -22.50
CA ARG A 266 -6.51 -10.65 -22.77
C ARG A 266 -5.72 -9.34 -22.69
N SER A 267 -4.56 -9.38 -22.06
CA SER A 267 -3.69 -8.23 -21.83
C SER A 267 -2.25 -8.66 -22.01
N VAL A 268 -1.41 -7.76 -22.55
CA VAL A 268 0.04 -7.98 -22.64
C VAL A 268 0.71 -8.05 -21.26
N ILE A 269 -0.04 -7.67 -20.20
CA ILE A 269 0.28 -7.99 -18.82
C ILE A 269 -0.24 -9.41 -18.57
N GLN A 270 0.68 -10.36 -18.48
CA GLN A 270 0.36 -11.77 -18.33
C GLN A 270 -0.25 -12.04 -16.94
N PHE A 271 -1.44 -12.65 -16.93
CA PHE A 271 -2.18 -12.98 -15.72
C PHE A 271 -2.24 -14.49 -15.44
N LEU A 272 -1.96 -15.38 -16.39
CA LEU A 272 -2.00 -16.83 -16.15
C LEU A 272 -0.79 -17.46 -16.83
N ASP A 273 0.19 -17.88 -16.02
CA ASP A 273 1.48 -18.34 -16.54
C ASP A 273 1.42 -19.77 -17.08
N SER A 274 0.45 -20.56 -16.62
CA SER A 274 0.24 -21.92 -17.13
C SER A 274 -0.30 -21.97 -18.56
N ASP A 275 -1.16 -21.03 -18.95
CA ASP A 275 -1.75 -21.01 -20.29
C ASP A 275 -0.73 -20.56 -21.35
N VAL A 276 0.13 -19.58 -21.05
CA VAL A 276 1.23 -19.19 -21.93
C VAL A 276 2.23 -20.33 -22.11
N ALA A 277 2.54 -21.07 -21.04
CA ALA A 277 3.41 -22.25 -21.14
C ALA A 277 2.78 -23.37 -22.00
N ARG A 278 1.47 -23.62 -21.88
CA ARG A 278 0.74 -24.52 -22.78
C ARG A 278 0.78 -24.02 -24.23
N ALA A 279 0.66 -22.71 -24.46
CA ALA A 279 0.75 -22.09 -25.78
C ALA A 279 2.14 -22.25 -26.42
N VAL A 280 3.22 -22.16 -25.64
CA VAL A 280 4.58 -22.47 -26.11
C VAL A 280 4.68 -23.93 -26.53
N ARG A 281 4.17 -24.88 -25.73
CA ARG A 281 4.20 -26.30 -26.11
C ARG A 281 3.33 -26.58 -27.36
N ARG A 282 2.17 -25.93 -27.46
CA ARG A 282 1.31 -25.98 -28.66
C ARG A 282 2.04 -25.47 -29.89
N SER A 283 2.91 -24.47 -29.76
CA SER A 283 3.70 -23.96 -30.88
C SER A 283 4.67 -25.00 -31.44
N VAL A 284 5.25 -25.84 -30.56
CA VAL A 284 6.08 -26.98 -30.96
C VAL A 284 5.22 -28.07 -31.64
N ASP A 285 4.03 -28.37 -31.11
CA ASP A 285 3.08 -29.32 -31.73
C ASP A 285 2.59 -28.84 -33.10
N ALA A 286 2.42 -27.52 -33.24
CA ALA A 286 2.08 -26.86 -34.49
C ALA A 286 3.27 -26.76 -35.45
N GLN A 287 4.46 -27.27 -35.09
CA GLN A 287 5.67 -27.23 -35.92
C GLN A 287 6.07 -25.82 -36.34
N CYS A 288 5.97 -24.86 -35.43
CA CYS A 288 6.44 -23.50 -35.67
C CYS A 288 7.97 -23.42 -35.62
N ASP A 289 8.55 -22.52 -36.43
CA ASP A 289 9.99 -22.25 -36.45
C ASP A 289 10.37 -21.11 -35.50
N VAL A 290 9.45 -20.17 -35.30
CA VAL A 290 9.62 -18.97 -34.47
C VAL A 290 8.40 -18.83 -33.57
N ILE A 291 8.61 -18.45 -32.32
CA ILE A 291 7.56 -18.02 -31.40
C ILE A 291 7.75 -16.52 -31.13
N SER A 292 6.70 -15.74 -31.36
CA SER A 292 6.61 -14.32 -31.02
C SER A 292 5.71 -14.15 -29.79
N MET A 293 6.23 -13.50 -28.75
CA MET A 293 5.52 -13.23 -27.49
C MET A 293 5.64 -11.75 -27.13
N SER A 294 4.64 -10.97 -27.52
CA SER A 294 4.55 -9.53 -27.20
C SER A 294 3.82 -9.30 -25.87
N LEU A 295 4.27 -10.01 -24.83
CA LEU A 295 3.67 -10.06 -23.50
C LEU A 295 4.75 -10.13 -22.41
N GLY A 296 4.36 -9.84 -21.18
CA GLY A 296 5.27 -9.80 -20.04
C GLY A 296 4.60 -10.19 -18.72
N GLY A 297 5.24 -11.10 -18.00
CA GLY A 297 4.75 -11.73 -16.79
C GLY A 297 5.85 -12.07 -15.78
N ARG A 298 5.50 -12.90 -14.78
CA ARG A 298 6.41 -13.29 -13.71
C ARG A 298 7.21 -14.50 -14.16
N ALA A 299 8.36 -14.71 -13.54
CA ALA A 299 9.05 -15.97 -13.72
C ALA A 299 8.17 -17.12 -13.18
N PHE A 300 8.06 -18.18 -13.98
CA PHE A 300 7.29 -19.38 -13.67
C PHE A 300 8.01 -20.60 -14.29
N PHE A 301 8.31 -21.61 -13.48
CA PHE A 301 9.17 -22.73 -13.90
C PHE A 301 8.58 -23.54 -15.08
N GLY A 302 7.25 -23.64 -15.16
CA GLY A 302 6.56 -24.36 -16.24
C GLY A 302 6.78 -23.70 -17.60
N LEU A 303 6.79 -22.36 -17.64
CA LEU A 303 7.05 -21.58 -18.85
C LEU A 303 8.51 -21.69 -19.29
N GLU A 304 9.47 -21.58 -18.37
CA GLU A 304 10.90 -21.75 -18.66
C GLU A 304 11.17 -23.13 -19.31
N ARG A 305 10.59 -24.20 -18.76
CA ARG A 305 10.74 -25.56 -19.29
C ARG A 305 10.09 -25.75 -20.65
N ALA A 306 8.91 -25.17 -20.87
CA ALA A 306 8.27 -25.17 -22.19
C ALA A 306 9.14 -24.46 -23.24
N LEU A 307 9.80 -23.35 -22.89
CA LEU A 307 10.71 -22.62 -23.77
C LEU A 307 12.00 -23.40 -24.06
N MET A 308 12.57 -24.07 -23.05
CA MET A 308 13.71 -24.97 -23.26
C MET A 308 13.35 -26.14 -24.17
N ASP A 309 12.15 -26.69 -24.03
CA ASP A 309 11.64 -27.73 -24.93
C ASP A 309 11.46 -27.18 -26.35
N ALA A 310 10.96 -25.96 -26.51
CA ALA A 310 10.85 -25.30 -27.81
C ALA A 310 12.23 -25.13 -28.48
N VAL A 311 13.24 -24.65 -27.75
CA VAL A 311 14.62 -24.52 -28.27
C VAL A 311 15.22 -25.89 -28.64
N ARG A 312 14.96 -26.92 -27.82
CA ARG A 312 15.38 -28.30 -28.10
C ARG A 312 14.73 -28.83 -29.38
N ASN A 313 13.48 -28.46 -29.63
CA ASN A 313 12.75 -28.75 -30.87
C ASN A 313 13.03 -27.73 -31.98
N GLU A 314 14.15 -26.98 -31.88
CA GLU A 314 14.66 -26.04 -32.88
C GLU A 314 13.78 -24.84 -33.20
N VAL A 315 12.87 -24.50 -32.28
CA VAL A 315 12.07 -23.27 -32.36
C VAL A 315 12.87 -22.11 -31.78
N ILE A 316 12.73 -20.90 -32.35
CA ILE A 316 13.34 -19.66 -31.83
C ILE A 316 12.29 -18.85 -31.07
N PRO A 317 12.33 -18.81 -29.71
CA PRO A 317 11.44 -17.96 -28.94
C PRO A 317 11.99 -16.53 -28.85
N ILE A 318 11.12 -15.54 -29.08
CA ILE A 318 11.46 -14.11 -29.03
C ILE A 318 10.38 -13.40 -28.22
N ALA A 319 10.78 -12.55 -27.27
CA ALA A 319 9.84 -11.87 -26.39
C ALA A 319 10.23 -10.42 -26.08
N ALA A 320 9.20 -9.64 -25.78
CA ALA A 320 9.31 -8.24 -25.43
C ALA A 320 10.03 -8.05 -24.08
N ALA A 321 11.06 -7.19 -24.05
CA ALA A 321 11.78 -6.90 -22.82
C ALA A 321 10.88 -6.23 -21.75
N GLY A 322 9.81 -5.55 -22.17
CA GLY A 322 8.84 -4.90 -21.29
C GLY A 322 8.67 -3.41 -21.57
N ASN A 323 7.50 -2.87 -21.25
CA ASN A 323 7.15 -1.47 -21.45
C ASN A 323 7.01 -0.76 -20.10
N CYS A 324 7.87 0.22 -19.84
CA CYS A 324 7.82 1.09 -18.66
C CYS A 324 8.00 0.38 -17.32
N VAL A 325 8.57 -0.81 -17.34
CA VAL A 325 8.83 -1.64 -16.16
C VAL A 325 10.26 -1.42 -15.65
N GLY A 326 11.19 -1.05 -16.52
CA GLY A 326 12.57 -0.70 -16.16
C GLY A 326 13.53 -1.89 -16.03
N PHE A 327 13.01 -3.12 -15.98
CA PHE A 327 13.76 -4.39 -16.02
C PHE A 327 13.16 -5.35 -17.06
N VAL A 328 13.91 -6.37 -17.45
CA VAL A 328 13.48 -7.39 -18.43
C VAL A 328 12.54 -8.40 -17.79
N VAL A 329 11.30 -8.50 -18.30
CA VAL A 329 10.24 -9.38 -17.78
C VAL A 329 10.31 -10.81 -18.33
N ALA A 330 9.62 -11.77 -17.71
CA ALA A 330 9.44 -13.09 -18.31
C ALA A 330 8.39 -13.01 -19.46
N PRO A 331 8.53 -13.78 -20.54
CA PRO A 331 9.56 -14.79 -20.80
C PRO A 331 10.88 -14.26 -21.37
N ALA A 332 10.99 -12.96 -21.69
CA ALA A 332 12.18 -12.37 -22.32
C ALA A 332 13.44 -12.57 -21.49
N MET A 333 13.34 -12.60 -20.16
CA MET A 333 14.51 -12.76 -19.30
C MET A 333 15.22 -14.12 -19.40
N TYR A 334 14.53 -15.18 -19.85
CA TYR A 334 15.06 -16.55 -19.91
C TYR A 334 16.08 -16.75 -21.03
N ASP A 335 17.17 -17.47 -20.77
CA ASP A 335 18.21 -17.78 -21.78
C ASP A 335 17.68 -18.52 -23.02
N ALA A 336 16.56 -19.24 -22.86
CA ALA A 336 15.86 -19.91 -23.96
C ALA A 336 15.13 -18.93 -24.90
N THR A 337 14.98 -17.67 -24.51
CA THR A 337 14.25 -16.62 -25.24
C THR A 337 15.21 -15.52 -25.68
N ILE A 338 14.97 -14.93 -26.85
CA ILE A 338 15.66 -13.72 -27.30
C ILE A 338 14.90 -12.50 -26.77
N ALA A 339 15.54 -11.67 -25.96
CA ALA A 339 14.94 -10.49 -25.36
C ALA A 339 15.12 -9.24 -26.22
N VAL A 340 14.03 -8.55 -26.52
CA VAL A 340 14.04 -7.41 -27.45
C VAL A 340 13.65 -6.10 -26.78
N ALA A 341 14.57 -5.13 -26.78
CA ALA A 341 14.32 -3.73 -26.41
C ALA A 341 13.85 -2.89 -27.60
N ALA A 342 13.29 -1.71 -27.33
CA ALA A 342 12.78 -0.80 -28.35
C ALA A 342 13.69 0.42 -28.56
N SER A 343 13.81 0.87 -29.81
CA SER A 343 14.44 2.13 -30.21
C SER A 343 13.46 3.06 -30.95
N ASN A 344 13.89 4.29 -31.21
CA ASN A 344 13.12 5.28 -31.96
C ASN A 344 13.76 5.64 -33.31
N ILE A 345 13.19 6.63 -34.00
CA ILE A 345 13.65 7.04 -35.34
C ILE A 345 15.01 7.74 -35.34
N ASP A 346 15.49 8.20 -34.19
CA ASP A 346 16.82 8.78 -34.01
C ASP A 346 17.89 7.74 -33.65
N ASP A 347 17.54 6.44 -33.75
CA ASP A 347 18.36 5.32 -33.29
C ASP A 347 18.67 5.39 -31.77
N GLU A 348 17.89 6.13 -31.00
CA GLU A 348 18.01 6.19 -29.55
C GLU A 348 17.14 5.11 -28.90
N PRO A 349 17.53 4.54 -27.74
CA PRO A 349 16.65 3.67 -26.98
C PRO A 349 15.33 4.38 -26.64
N TRP A 350 14.20 3.74 -26.92
CA TRP A 350 12.90 4.29 -26.59
C TRP A 350 12.79 4.46 -25.08
N ARG A 351 12.32 5.62 -24.62
CA ARG A 351 12.21 5.96 -23.19
C ARG A 351 11.36 4.94 -22.41
N GLY A 352 10.36 4.37 -23.08
CA GLY A 352 9.49 3.34 -22.51
C GLY A 352 10.07 1.92 -22.51
N SER A 353 11.25 1.69 -23.09
CA SER A 353 11.84 0.34 -23.15
C SER A 353 12.38 -0.11 -21.79
N SER A 354 12.02 -1.32 -21.38
CA SER A 354 12.78 -2.06 -20.38
C SER A 354 14.22 -2.32 -20.85
N ARG A 355 15.10 -2.54 -19.89
CA ARG A 355 16.56 -2.56 -20.08
C ARG A 355 17.24 -3.50 -19.09
N GLY A 356 18.44 -3.94 -19.44
CA GLY A 356 19.31 -4.74 -18.58
C GLY A 356 20.08 -5.80 -19.36
N ARG A 357 20.90 -6.57 -18.65
CA ARG A 357 21.82 -7.57 -19.22
C ARG A 357 21.15 -8.72 -19.96
N ALA A 358 19.86 -8.93 -19.66
CA ALA A 358 19.06 -9.93 -20.33
C ALA A 358 18.64 -9.48 -21.73
N VAL A 359 18.71 -8.18 -22.05
CA VAL A 359 18.41 -7.67 -23.40
C VAL A 359 19.49 -8.16 -24.35
N ASP A 360 19.08 -8.92 -25.35
CA ASP A 360 19.97 -9.43 -26.38
C ASP A 360 20.21 -8.41 -27.49
N ILE A 361 19.14 -7.68 -27.86
CA ILE A 361 19.08 -6.83 -29.04
C ILE A 361 18.01 -5.75 -28.90
N ALA A 362 18.09 -4.69 -29.72
CA ALA A 362 17.02 -3.71 -29.90
C ALA A 362 16.50 -3.68 -31.34
N ALA A 363 15.24 -3.27 -31.50
CA ALA A 363 14.63 -2.95 -32.79
C ALA A 363 13.70 -1.73 -32.64
N PRO A 364 13.32 -1.05 -33.72
CA PRO A 364 12.42 0.10 -33.59
C PRO A 364 11.08 -0.29 -32.95
N GLY A 365 10.57 0.57 -32.07
CA GLY A 365 9.36 0.29 -31.30
C GLY A 365 8.57 1.52 -30.90
N GLU A 366 9.04 2.73 -31.22
CA GLU A 366 8.30 3.99 -31.03
C GLU A 366 7.77 4.49 -32.38
N SER A 367 6.49 4.83 -32.46
CA SER A 367 5.78 5.38 -33.63
C SER A 367 5.72 4.42 -34.84
N VAL A 368 5.67 3.12 -34.58
CA VAL A 368 5.55 2.07 -35.60
C VAL A 368 4.12 2.02 -36.12
N HIS A 369 3.94 2.02 -37.45
CA HIS A 369 2.63 1.90 -38.07
C HIS A 369 2.13 0.45 -38.03
N VAL A 370 0.89 0.26 -37.60
CA VAL A 370 0.28 -1.06 -37.40
C VAL A 370 -1.16 -1.11 -37.91
N ALA A 371 -1.64 -2.32 -38.21
CA ALA A 371 -3.07 -2.59 -38.35
C ALA A 371 -3.78 -2.27 -37.03
N TRP A 372 -4.89 -1.55 -37.08
CA TRP A 372 -5.61 -1.12 -35.89
C TRP A 372 -7.06 -1.61 -35.92
N LYS A 373 -7.44 -2.41 -34.93
CA LYS A 373 -8.82 -2.89 -34.76
C LYS A 373 -9.07 -3.24 -33.30
N THR A 374 -9.69 -2.34 -32.55
CA THR A 374 -9.93 -2.44 -31.11
C THR A 374 -11.40 -2.70 -30.76
N SER A 375 -12.29 -2.62 -31.74
CA SER A 375 -13.72 -2.92 -31.62
C SER A 375 -14.19 -3.73 -32.84
N PRO A 376 -15.21 -4.59 -32.70
CA PRO A 376 -15.86 -5.24 -33.85
C PRO A 376 -16.36 -4.23 -34.90
N ASP A 377 -16.73 -3.02 -34.46
CA ASP A 377 -17.27 -1.95 -35.30
C ASP A 377 -16.17 -1.13 -36.02
N ASP A 378 -14.89 -1.29 -35.65
CA ASP A 378 -13.78 -0.58 -36.30
C ASP A 378 -13.61 -1.06 -37.75
N PRO A 379 -13.31 -0.17 -38.72
CA PRO A 379 -13.08 -0.56 -40.10
C PRO A 379 -11.93 -1.57 -40.23
N ASP A 380 -12.10 -2.61 -41.06
CA ASP A 380 -11.07 -3.64 -41.34
C ASP A 380 -9.86 -3.09 -42.14
N SER A 381 -9.61 -1.78 -42.16
CA SER A 381 -8.51 -1.14 -42.90
C SER A 381 -7.88 0.04 -42.17
N GLU A 382 -8.19 0.20 -40.89
CA GLU A 382 -7.67 1.27 -40.07
C GLU A 382 -6.22 0.99 -39.66
N THR A 383 -5.40 2.04 -39.61
CA THR A 383 -3.98 1.92 -39.25
C THR A 383 -3.61 3.04 -38.31
N GLN A 384 -2.74 2.76 -37.35
CA GLN A 384 -2.29 3.76 -36.37
C GLN A 384 -0.79 3.62 -36.11
N GLN A 385 -0.16 4.71 -35.64
CA GLN A 385 1.16 4.63 -35.00
C GLN A 385 1.01 4.19 -33.56
N SER A 386 1.89 3.29 -33.12
CA SER A 386 1.88 2.78 -31.76
C SER A 386 3.29 2.54 -31.24
N ASP A 387 3.41 2.51 -29.91
CA ASP A 387 4.67 2.40 -29.19
C ASP A 387 4.71 1.13 -28.33
N GLY A 388 5.84 0.43 -28.32
CA GLY A 388 6.05 -0.75 -27.49
C GLY A 388 7.22 -1.63 -27.91
N THR A 389 7.86 -2.26 -26.93
CA THR A 389 8.76 -3.41 -27.16
C THR A 389 8.05 -4.58 -27.84
N SER A 390 6.72 -4.62 -27.83
CA SER A 390 5.88 -5.50 -28.66
C SER A 390 6.18 -5.38 -30.16
N TYR A 391 6.35 -4.17 -30.68
CA TYR A 391 6.61 -3.95 -32.12
C TYR A 391 8.06 -4.25 -32.48
N ALA A 392 9.00 -3.93 -31.59
CA ALA A 392 10.39 -4.34 -31.72
C ALA A 392 10.52 -5.87 -31.75
N THR A 393 9.75 -6.57 -30.90
CA THR A 393 9.66 -8.04 -30.84
C THR A 393 9.10 -8.61 -32.14
N ALA A 394 8.00 -8.05 -32.63
CA ALA A 394 7.40 -8.45 -33.90
C ALA A 394 8.37 -8.27 -35.08
N MET A 395 9.11 -7.16 -35.14
CA MET A 395 10.13 -6.97 -36.17
C MET A 395 11.28 -7.98 -36.07
N THR A 396 11.71 -8.31 -34.86
CA THR A 396 12.77 -9.32 -34.64
C THR A 396 12.28 -10.72 -35.00
N ALA A 397 11.01 -11.06 -34.73
CA ALA A 397 10.40 -12.31 -35.15
C ALA A 397 10.30 -12.40 -36.68
N GLY A 398 9.96 -11.31 -37.36
CA GLY A 398 10.04 -11.23 -38.80
C GLY A 398 11.47 -11.38 -39.32
N ALA A 399 12.46 -10.77 -38.67
CA ALA A 399 13.88 -10.94 -39.04
C ALA A 399 14.36 -12.39 -38.87
N ALA A 400 13.92 -13.09 -37.82
CA ALA A 400 14.17 -14.51 -37.64
C ALA A 400 13.54 -15.36 -38.75
N ALA A 401 12.30 -15.06 -39.12
CA ALA A 401 11.63 -15.73 -40.23
C ALA A 401 12.35 -15.48 -41.58
N LEU A 402 12.82 -14.26 -41.83
CA LEU A 402 13.64 -13.94 -42.99
C LEU A 402 14.95 -14.73 -42.98
N TRP A 403 15.63 -14.80 -41.84
CA TRP A 403 16.92 -15.49 -41.72
C TRP A 403 16.80 -17.01 -41.95
N ILE A 404 15.78 -17.64 -41.35
CA ILE A 404 15.51 -19.08 -41.55
C ILE A 404 15.19 -19.35 -43.02
N ALA A 405 14.31 -18.55 -43.62
CA ALA A 405 13.96 -18.70 -45.03
C ALA A 405 15.19 -18.50 -45.92
N TYR A 406 15.94 -17.42 -45.72
CA TYR A 406 17.05 -17.02 -46.59
C TYR A 406 18.18 -18.05 -46.61
N HIS A 407 18.65 -18.52 -45.45
CA HIS A 407 19.75 -19.49 -45.44
C HIS A 407 19.29 -20.93 -45.68
N GLY A 408 18.02 -21.24 -45.42
CA GLY A 408 17.48 -22.58 -45.53
C GLY A 408 17.83 -23.46 -44.32
N GLU A 409 16.88 -24.32 -43.95
CA GLU A 409 16.92 -25.09 -42.72
C GLU A 409 18.15 -26.01 -42.64
N GLN A 410 18.50 -26.73 -43.71
CA GLN A 410 19.62 -27.66 -43.69
C GLN A 410 20.96 -26.95 -43.46
N ALA A 411 21.20 -25.81 -44.10
CA ALA A 411 22.45 -25.07 -43.94
C ALA A 411 22.59 -24.51 -42.51
N ILE A 412 21.48 -24.07 -41.92
CA ILE A 412 21.41 -23.66 -40.51
C ILE A 412 21.74 -24.83 -39.59
N ARG A 413 21.13 -26.01 -39.83
CA ARG A 413 21.42 -27.24 -39.05
C ARG A 413 22.89 -27.64 -39.12
N ASP A 414 23.48 -27.60 -40.31
CA ASP A 414 24.90 -27.89 -40.50
C ASP A 414 25.80 -26.87 -39.80
N ALA A 415 25.38 -25.60 -39.72
CA ALA A 415 26.15 -24.52 -39.12
C ALA A 415 26.13 -24.52 -37.59
N TYR A 416 24.98 -24.78 -36.94
CA TYR A 416 24.93 -24.79 -35.47
C TYR A 416 25.49 -26.08 -34.86
N GLY A 417 25.56 -27.17 -35.63
CA GLY A 417 26.20 -28.43 -35.22
C GLY A 417 25.63 -28.99 -33.91
N ALA A 418 26.43 -28.98 -32.84
CA ALA A 418 26.01 -29.45 -31.51
C ALA A 418 25.29 -28.38 -30.66
N GLY A 419 25.24 -27.12 -31.12
CA GLY A 419 24.50 -26.03 -30.48
C GLY A 419 23.00 -26.04 -30.83
N THR A 420 22.35 -24.88 -30.76
CA THR A 420 20.92 -24.73 -31.10
C THR A 420 20.71 -23.72 -32.22
N ARG A 421 19.59 -23.84 -32.94
CA ARG A 421 19.16 -22.87 -33.95
C ARG A 421 19.08 -21.44 -33.38
N LYS A 422 18.48 -21.31 -32.19
CA LYS A 422 18.34 -20.04 -31.47
C LYS A 422 19.70 -19.39 -31.16
N ASP A 423 20.67 -20.15 -30.67
CA ASP A 423 21.99 -19.62 -30.32
C ASP A 423 22.79 -19.15 -31.54
N LEU A 424 22.67 -19.87 -32.66
CA LEU A 424 23.28 -19.46 -33.92
C LEU A 424 22.65 -18.15 -34.41
N PHE A 425 21.31 -18.09 -34.45
CA PHE A 425 20.61 -16.89 -34.87
C PHE A 425 20.96 -15.68 -34.00
N LEU A 426 20.89 -15.82 -32.66
CA LEU A 426 21.23 -14.76 -31.71
C LEU A 426 22.65 -14.22 -31.92
N ARG A 427 23.62 -15.11 -32.11
CA ARG A 427 25.02 -14.71 -32.37
C ARG A 427 25.14 -13.85 -33.61
N TYR A 428 24.50 -14.27 -34.71
CA TYR A 428 24.55 -13.54 -35.96
C TYR A 428 23.83 -12.20 -35.82
N LEU A 429 22.66 -12.19 -35.19
CA LEU A 429 21.89 -11.00 -34.88
C LEU A 429 22.72 -9.95 -34.12
N GLN A 430 23.50 -10.38 -33.12
CA GLN A 430 24.39 -9.50 -32.34
C GLN A 430 25.64 -9.05 -33.11
N GLN A 431 26.18 -9.88 -34.00
CA GLN A 431 27.37 -9.53 -34.79
C GLN A 431 27.06 -8.50 -35.87
N THR A 432 25.86 -8.55 -36.43
CA THR A 432 25.46 -7.72 -37.58
C THR A 432 24.66 -6.49 -37.18
N SER A 433 24.30 -6.34 -35.90
CA SER A 433 23.54 -5.18 -35.42
C SER A 433 24.34 -3.88 -35.56
N ARG A 434 23.66 -2.79 -35.89
CA ARG A 434 24.27 -1.45 -35.85
C ARG A 434 24.33 -0.92 -34.43
N GLN A 435 25.45 -0.26 -34.11
CA GLN A 435 25.63 0.45 -32.85
C GLN A 435 25.68 1.96 -33.11
N PRO A 436 24.63 2.70 -32.70
CA PRO A 436 24.64 4.16 -32.68
C PRO A 436 25.75 4.72 -31.77
N VAL A 437 26.08 6.00 -31.94
CA VAL A 437 27.04 6.68 -31.07
C VAL A 437 26.50 6.66 -29.63
N ASP A 438 27.36 6.32 -28.67
CA ASP A 438 27.02 6.18 -27.25
C ASP A 438 26.00 5.08 -26.90
N TRP A 439 25.86 4.04 -27.75
CA TRP A 439 25.00 2.88 -27.46
C TRP A 439 25.48 2.09 -26.23
N ASP A 440 24.57 1.89 -25.27
CA ASP A 440 24.83 1.14 -24.05
C ASP A 440 24.48 -0.35 -24.23
N ALA A 441 25.47 -1.12 -24.65
CA ALA A 441 25.30 -2.54 -24.95
C ALA A 441 24.97 -3.41 -23.72
N GLU A 442 25.26 -2.95 -22.51
CA GLU A 442 24.93 -3.68 -21.28
C GLU A 442 23.45 -3.54 -20.88
N ARG A 443 22.80 -2.48 -21.38
CA ARG A 443 21.42 -2.16 -21.05
C ARG A 443 20.43 -2.43 -22.18
N PHE A 444 20.85 -2.29 -23.43
CA PHE A 444 19.97 -2.38 -24.59
C PHE A 444 20.43 -3.44 -25.61
N GLY A 445 21.34 -4.34 -25.21
CA GLY A 445 21.82 -5.43 -26.05
C GLY A 445 22.80 -4.97 -27.12
N ALA A 446 23.17 -5.87 -28.04
CA ALA A 446 24.30 -5.66 -28.93
C ALA A 446 24.17 -4.46 -29.90
N GLY A 447 22.96 -3.94 -30.11
CA GLY A 447 22.69 -2.86 -31.04
C GLY A 447 21.25 -2.91 -31.57
N ILE A 448 20.98 -2.10 -32.58
CA ILE A 448 19.72 -2.12 -33.34
C ILE A 448 19.87 -3.13 -34.49
N ILE A 449 18.87 -3.98 -34.71
CA ILE A 449 18.91 -4.99 -35.78
C ILE A 449 19.16 -4.36 -37.17
N ASP A 450 19.98 -5.03 -37.96
CA ASP A 450 20.20 -4.74 -39.37
C ASP A 450 19.96 -6.03 -40.16
N VAL A 451 18.79 -6.12 -40.79
CA VAL A 451 18.31 -7.33 -41.44
C VAL A 451 19.12 -7.63 -42.70
N GLU A 452 19.55 -6.61 -43.44
CA GLU A 452 20.41 -6.79 -44.62
C GLU A 452 21.75 -7.40 -44.21
N ALA A 453 22.40 -6.82 -43.21
CA ALA A 453 23.68 -7.32 -42.71
C ALA A 453 23.55 -8.74 -42.12
N LEU A 454 22.45 -9.01 -41.41
CA LEU A 454 22.12 -10.32 -40.84
C LEU A 454 22.05 -11.41 -41.92
N LEU A 455 21.33 -11.17 -43.02
CA LEU A 455 21.20 -12.14 -44.11
C LEU A 455 22.50 -12.26 -44.93
N ALA A 456 23.22 -11.15 -45.11
CA ALA A 456 24.47 -11.13 -45.87
C ALA A 456 25.62 -11.87 -45.16
N GLN A 457 25.52 -12.09 -43.85
CA GLN A 457 26.55 -12.77 -43.07
C GLN A 457 26.60 -14.28 -43.42
N PRO A 458 27.73 -14.80 -43.94
CA PRO A 458 27.83 -16.22 -44.29
C PRO A 458 27.72 -17.13 -43.06
N LEU A 459 26.99 -18.25 -43.19
CA LEU A 459 26.93 -19.28 -42.16
C LEU A 459 28.28 -20.01 -42.04
N GLU A 460 28.89 -19.95 -40.86
CA GLU A 460 30.13 -20.65 -40.53
C GLU A 460 29.86 -21.78 -39.53
N PRO A 461 30.46 -22.98 -39.70
CA PRO A 461 30.28 -24.08 -38.75
C PRO A 461 30.83 -23.74 -37.36
N ASP A 462 30.00 -23.89 -36.34
CA ASP A 462 30.39 -23.67 -34.95
C ASP A 462 31.25 -24.84 -34.44
N ASN A 463 32.54 -24.60 -34.19
CA ASN A 463 33.47 -25.55 -33.56
C ASN A 463 33.52 -25.40 -32.02
N GLY A 464 32.61 -24.61 -31.44
CA GLY A 464 32.54 -24.31 -30.01
C GLY A 464 31.96 -25.43 -29.15
N THR A 465 32.23 -25.34 -27.84
CA THR A 465 31.68 -26.24 -26.82
C THR A 465 30.17 -26.04 -26.65
N LEU A 466 29.41 -27.15 -26.56
CA LEU A 466 28.01 -27.21 -26.16
C LEU A 466 27.66 -26.19 -25.06
N ARG A 467 26.92 -25.12 -25.40
CA ARG A 467 26.13 -24.38 -24.41
C ARG A 467 24.78 -25.08 -24.32
N ARG A 468 24.61 -25.97 -23.33
CA ARG A 468 23.26 -26.39 -22.96
C ARG A 468 22.54 -25.16 -22.43
N ALA A 469 21.27 -24.96 -22.80
CA ALA A 469 20.38 -24.13 -22.01
C ALA A 469 20.43 -24.67 -20.58
N THR A 470 21.19 -24.01 -19.72
CA THR A 470 21.35 -24.42 -18.32
C THR A 470 20.07 -24.05 -17.60
N SER A 471 19.47 -25.02 -16.91
CA SER A 471 18.23 -24.78 -16.16
C SER A 471 18.46 -23.79 -15.03
N SER A 472 17.46 -22.94 -14.81
CA SER A 472 17.40 -21.83 -13.86
C SER A 472 18.37 -20.72 -14.21
N LEU A 473 17.82 -19.58 -14.65
CA LEU A 473 18.40 -18.32 -14.19
C LEU A 473 18.51 -18.44 -12.67
N PRO A 474 19.72 -18.37 -12.08
CA PRO A 474 19.85 -18.42 -10.64
C PRO A 474 18.92 -17.35 -10.07
N HIS A 475 18.08 -17.66 -9.08
CA HIS A 475 17.16 -16.67 -8.49
C HIS A 475 17.89 -15.38 -8.07
N ILE A 476 19.19 -15.49 -7.74
CA ILE A 476 20.11 -14.38 -7.50
C ILE A 476 20.30 -13.47 -8.72
N GLU A 477 20.43 -14.04 -9.91
CA GLU A 477 20.54 -13.29 -11.16
C GLU A 477 19.24 -12.55 -11.49
N VAL A 478 18.09 -13.20 -11.29
CA VAL A 478 16.78 -12.55 -11.41
C VAL A 478 16.67 -11.38 -10.44
N LEU A 479 16.97 -11.59 -9.16
CA LEU A 479 16.97 -10.55 -8.14
C LEU A 479 17.99 -9.44 -8.42
N SER A 480 19.16 -9.77 -8.98
CA SER A 480 20.19 -8.83 -9.44
C SER A 480 19.65 -7.90 -10.51
N ARG A 481 19.00 -8.47 -11.52
CA ARG A 481 18.38 -7.73 -12.62
C ARG A 481 17.21 -6.86 -12.12
N LEU A 482 16.39 -7.36 -11.19
CA LEU A 482 15.24 -6.63 -10.62
C LEU A 482 15.65 -5.49 -9.68
N THR A 483 16.74 -5.64 -8.93
CA THR A 483 17.17 -4.68 -7.88
C THR A 483 18.31 -3.77 -8.33
N GLY A 484 18.92 -4.05 -9.48
CA GLY A 484 20.07 -3.30 -10.02
C GLY A 484 21.39 -3.53 -9.27
N ARG A 485 21.51 -4.61 -8.48
CA ARG A 485 22.74 -4.97 -7.75
C ARG A 485 23.52 -6.06 -8.46
N GLU A 486 24.85 -6.06 -8.33
CA GLU A 486 25.69 -7.16 -8.83
C GLU A 486 25.40 -8.48 -8.08
N GLN A 487 25.45 -9.62 -8.79
CA GLN A 487 25.19 -10.94 -8.20
C GLN A 487 26.14 -11.26 -7.02
N ASP A 488 27.41 -10.88 -7.15
CA ASP A 488 28.44 -11.07 -6.12
C ASP A 488 28.17 -10.22 -4.85
N ALA A 489 27.42 -9.12 -4.99
CA ALA A 489 26.99 -8.31 -3.86
C ALA A 489 25.68 -8.82 -3.25
N LEU A 490 24.85 -9.54 -4.00
CA LEU A 490 23.56 -10.09 -3.56
C LEU A 490 23.69 -11.39 -2.78
N ARG A 491 24.57 -12.29 -3.24
CA ARG A 491 24.74 -13.62 -2.64
C ARG A 491 25.07 -13.60 -1.14
N PRO A 492 25.97 -12.72 -0.64
CA PRO A 492 26.26 -12.62 0.79
C PRO A 492 25.06 -12.13 1.61
N LEU A 493 24.22 -11.27 1.04
CA LEU A 493 23.05 -10.68 1.70
C LEU A 493 21.93 -11.70 1.83
N LEU A 494 21.66 -12.43 0.76
CA LEU A 494 20.71 -13.54 0.79
C LEU A 494 21.24 -14.67 1.69
N GLY A 495 22.56 -14.94 1.68
CA GLY A 495 23.20 -15.87 2.59
C GLY A 495 23.14 -15.46 4.06
N GLU A 496 23.00 -14.17 4.35
CA GLU A 496 22.74 -13.67 5.70
C GLU A 496 21.27 -13.80 6.10
N LEU A 497 20.35 -13.64 5.14
CA LEU A 497 18.91 -13.77 5.32
C LEU A 497 18.47 -15.23 5.51
N PHE A 498 18.99 -16.14 4.70
CA PHE A 498 18.63 -17.57 4.70
C PHE A 498 19.65 -18.47 5.40
N GLY A 499 20.87 -17.98 5.66
CA GLY A 499 22.00 -18.76 6.17
C GLY A 499 22.85 -19.35 5.04
N GLU A 500 24.18 -19.14 5.05
CA GLU A 500 25.06 -19.53 3.93
C GLU A 500 25.02 -21.03 3.56
N ASN A 501 24.81 -21.91 4.54
CA ASN A 501 24.73 -23.35 4.31
C ASN A 501 23.36 -23.80 3.78
N ASP A 502 22.33 -22.98 3.99
CA ASP A 502 20.91 -23.29 3.74
C ASP A 502 20.37 -22.43 2.57
N LEU A 503 21.17 -21.50 2.04
CA LEU A 503 20.82 -20.54 1.00
C LEU A 503 20.36 -21.20 -0.30
N ALA A 504 21.00 -22.32 -0.69
CA ALA A 504 20.62 -23.03 -1.91
C ALA A 504 19.19 -23.59 -1.78
N ASP A 505 18.92 -24.31 -0.70
CA ASP A 505 17.61 -24.91 -0.42
C ASP A 505 16.53 -23.84 -0.20
N ALA A 506 16.88 -22.71 0.42
CA ALA A 506 15.97 -21.59 0.63
C ALA A 506 15.64 -20.85 -0.67
N LEU A 507 16.61 -20.66 -1.58
CA LEU A 507 16.36 -20.08 -2.89
C LEU A 507 15.57 -21.03 -3.79
N GLU A 508 15.79 -22.34 -3.67
CA GLU A 508 14.97 -23.34 -4.38
C GLU A 508 13.51 -23.33 -3.90
N ARG A 509 13.29 -23.08 -2.60
CA ARG A 509 11.96 -23.06 -1.99
C ARG A 509 11.23 -21.72 -2.14
N PHE A 510 11.89 -20.59 -1.88
CA PHE A 510 11.28 -19.26 -1.80
C PHE A 510 11.69 -18.33 -2.96
N GLY A 511 12.66 -18.73 -3.79
CA GLY A 511 13.18 -17.93 -4.90
C GLY A 511 12.10 -17.42 -5.87
N PRO A 512 11.12 -18.25 -6.28
CA PRO A 512 10.01 -17.79 -7.12
C PRO A 512 9.14 -16.73 -6.45
N GLU A 513 8.81 -16.89 -5.16
CA GLU A 513 8.05 -15.90 -4.39
C GLU A 513 8.84 -14.60 -4.24
N LEU A 514 10.14 -14.67 -3.90
CA LEU A 514 11.05 -13.52 -3.81
C LEU A 514 11.17 -12.74 -5.13
N ALA A 515 11.29 -13.45 -6.25
CA ALA A 515 11.35 -12.84 -7.58
C ALA A 515 10.01 -12.18 -7.94
N TYR A 516 8.89 -12.84 -7.60
CA TYR A 516 7.55 -12.26 -7.74
C TYR A 516 7.39 -10.98 -6.91
N VAL A 517 7.87 -10.95 -5.66
CA VAL A 517 7.79 -9.71 -4.86
C VAL A 517 8.73 -8.64 -5.37
N ALA A 518 9.97 -9.00 -5.72
CA ALA A 518 10.94 -8.07 -6.27
C ALA A 518 10.45 -7.44 -7.58
N ALA A 519 9.66 -8.15 -8.38
CA ALA A 519 9.09 -7.61 -9.60
C ALA A 519 7.87 -6.71 -9.33
N ARG A 520 7.08 -6.99 -8.28
CA ARG A 520 5.96 -6.14 -7.84
C ARG A 520 6.37 -4.88 -7.09
N LYS A 521 7.45 -5.00 -6.30
CA LYS A 521 7.99 -3.94 -5.45
C LYS A 521 9.52 -3.89 -5.58
N PRO A 522 10.07 -3.53 -6.76
CA PRO A 522 11.51 -3.57 -7.02
C PRO A 522 12.33 -2.65 -6.12
N GLU A 523 11.81 -1.46 -5.83
CA GLU A 523 12.50 -0.50 -4.97
C GLU A 523 12.41 -0.92 -3.50
N ALA A 524 11.31 -1.56 -3.07
CA ALA A 524 11.20 -2.17 -1.75
C ALA A 524 12.23 -3.29 -1.52
N MET A 525 12.35 -4.20 -2.49
CA MET A 525 13.34 -5.28 -2.42
C MET A 525 14.76 -4.70 -2.38
N LYS A 526 15.04 -3.67 -3.18
CA LYS A 526 16.34 -3.01 -3.23
C LYS A 526 16.71 -2.39 -1.89
N ARG A 527 15.77 -1.74 -1.21
CA ARG A 527 15.97 -1.13 0.12
C ARG A 527 16.14 -2.20 1.20
N ALA A 528 15.39 -3.30 1.15
CA ALA A 528 15.60 -4.45 2.03
C ALA A 528 17.01 -5.03 1.93
N LEU A 529 17.52 -5.21 0.71
CA LEU A 529 18.88 -5.68 0.48
C LEU A 529 19.96 -4.67 0.93
N ASP A 530 19.74 -3.36 0.76
CA ASP A 530 20.65 -2.33 1.30
C ASP A 530 20.77 -2.40 2.82
N ARG A 531 19.65 -2.62 3.52
CA ARG A 531 19.62 -2.77 4.99
C ARG A 531 20.44 -3.96 5.45
N ILE A 532 20.36 -5.08 4.74
CA ILE A 532 21.16 -6.28 5.04
C ILE A 532 22.65 -5.99 4.77
N ALA A 533 22.97 -5.32 3.66
CA ALA A 533 24.37 -5.01 3.29
C ALA A 533 25.05 -4.09 4.30
N GLN A 534 24.31 -3.17 4.88
CA GLN A 534 24.79 -2.26 5.93
C GLN A 534 24.96 -2.95 7.28
N ARG A 535 24.29 -4.08 7.54
CA ARG A 535 24.38 -4.86 8.79
C ARG A 535 25.56 -5.84 8.83
N GLN A 536 26.22 -6.13 7.71
CA GLN A 536 27.42 -6.97 7.67
C GLN A 536 28.60 -6.47 8.53
N SER A 537 28.59 -5.21 8.98
CA SER A 537 29.59 -4.70 9.93
C SER A 537 29.36 -5.12 11.39
N ASP A 538 28.17 -5.61 11.78
CA ASP A 538 27.79 -5.78 13.19
C ASP A 538 27.29 -7.17 13.59
N SER A 539 28.25 -8.01 14.03
CA SER A 539 28.14 -9.08 15.04
C SER A 539 27.19 -10.29 14.84
N ALA A 540 27.66 -11.45 15.32
CA ALA A 540 27.10 -12.79 15.16
C ALA A 540 25.69 -13.05 15.76
N ILE A 541 24.99 -12.03 16.29
CA ILE A 541 23.66 -12.14 16.91
C ILE A 541 22.55 -12.01 15.86
N ALA A 542 22.71 -11.09 14.88
CA ALA A 542 21.81 -10.98 13.72
C ALA A 542 21.72 -12.30 12.93
N ARG A 543 22.85 -13.02 12.82
CA ARG A 543 22.97 -14.34 12.16
C ARG A 543 22.23 -15.47 12.89
N ARG A 544 21.86 -15.30 14.17
CA ARG A 544 21.16 -16.31 14.97
C ARG A 544 19.65 -16.07 14.99
N SER A 545 19.21 -14.81 14.97
CA SER A 545 17.80 -14.43 14.87
C SER A 545 17.22 -14.69 13.46
N ALA A 546 17.99 -14.43 12.39
CA ALA A 546 17.58 -14.75 11.02
C ALA A 546 17.39 -16.27 10.81
N ARG A 547 18.31 -17.10 11.33
CA ARG A 547 18.25 -18.57 11.26
C ARG A 547 17.11 -19.20 12.08
N GLY A 548 16.71 -18.57 13.19
CA GLY A 548 15.61 -19.04 14.03
C GLY A 548 14.23 -18.65 13.50
N ALA A 549 14.11 -17.46 12.91
CA ALA A 549 12.88 -17.00 12.27
C ALA A 549 12.55 -17.81 11.02
N MET A 550 13.53 -18.03 10.12
CA MET A 550 13.34 -18.69 8.82
C MET A 550 12.99 -20.18 8.89
N ALA A 551 13.39 -20.89 9.94
CA ALA A 551 13.06 -22.31 10.13
C ALA A 551 11.56 -22.58 10.43
N GLN A 552 10.74 -21.52 10.53
CA GLN A 552 9.31 -21.59 10.87
C GLN A 552 8.37 -20.83 9.88
N LEU A 553 8.85 -20.33 8.74
CA LEU A 553 8.09 -19.36 7.92
C LEU A 553 7.25 -19.98 6.78
N GLY A 554 6.01 -19.50 6.68
CA GLY A 554 5.19 -19.44 5.46
C GLY A 554 5.19 -18.01 4.85
N SER A 555 4.68 -17.89 3.64
CA SER A 555 4.60 -16.72 2.74
C SER A 555 4.44 -15.35 3.43
N LYS A 556 3.44 -15.16 4.30
CA LYS A 556 3.19 -13.86 4.94
C LYS A 556 4.38 -13.38 5.77
N SER A 557 5.12 -14.29 6.38
CA SER A 557 6.25 -13.96 7.26
C SER A 557 7.58 -13.76 6.53
N LEU A 558 7.69 -14.21 5.27
CA LEU A 558 8.79 -13.83 4.37
C LEU A 558 8.52 -12.45 3.76
N PHE A 559 7.26 -12.16 3.40
CA PHE A 559 6.82 -10.86 2.89
C PHE A 559 6.89 -9.75 3.94
N ASP A 560 6.35 -9.97 5.14
CA ASP A 560 6.41 -9.02 6.26
C ASP A 560 7.89 -8.75 6.65
N TYR A 561 8.74 -9.78 6.65
CA TYR A 561 10.17 -9.63 6.98
C TYR A 561 10.96 -8.82 5.93
N ILE A 562 10.65 -8.97 4.64
CA ILE A 562 11.37 -8.27 3.57
C ILE A 562 10.75 -6.91 3.24
N PHE A 563 9.42 -6.76 3.33
CA PHE A 563 8.64 -5.68 2.73
C PHE A 563 7.74 -4.85 3.68
N ASP A 564 7.59 -5.19 4.97
CA ASP A 564 6.85 -4.32 5.93
C ASP A 564 7.59 -3.01 6.27
N ASN A 565 8.67 -2.70 5.56
CA ASN A 565 9.31 -1.40 5.62
C ASN A 565 9.26 -0.62 4.30
N ASP A 566 8.51 -1.08 3.27
CA ASP A 566 8.56 -0.52 1.91
C ASP A 566 7.28 -0.81 1.03
N GLU A 567 6.26 0.06 0.96
CA GLU A 567 5.98 0.93 -0.24
C GLU A 567 4.62 1.68 -0.29
N PRO A 568 4.54 2.78 -1.08
CA PRO A 568 3.66 3.94 -0.91
C PRO A 568 2.49 3.95 -1.99
N PRO A 569 1.19 4.35 -1.74
CA PRO A 569 0.14 4.54 -2.80
C PRO A 569 0.29 5.66 -3.87
N SER A 570 0.52 5.27 -5.13
CA SER A 570 0.38 6.12 -6.35
C SER A 570 -1.08 6.26 -6.88
N ALA A 571 -1.36 7.38 -7.56
CA ALA A 571 -2.68 7.93 -7.92
C ALA A 571 -3.35 7.39 -9.22
N PRO A 572 -4.70 7.34 -9.33
CA PRO A 572 -5.47 7.17 -10.58
C PRO A 572 -5.59 8.45 -11.46
N PRO A 573 -5.97 8.28 -12.74
CA PRO A 573 -5.92 9.32 -13.77
C PRO A 573 -7.14 10.26 -13.77
N GLU A 574 -6.92 11.49 -14.25
CA GLU A 574 -7.95 12.51 -14.50
C GLU A 574 -8.91 12.06 -15.61
N THR A 575 -10.11 11.58 -15.27
CA THR A 575 -11.30 11.73 -16.12
C THR A 575 -12.07 12.97 -15.68
N THR A 576 -12.44 13.82 -16.64
CA THR A 576 -13.47 14.84 -16.46
C THR A 576 -14.74 14.17 -15.94
N ILE A 577 -15.07 14.46 -14.68
CA ILE A 577 -16.26 14.02 -13.98
C ILE A 577 -17.47 14.70 -14.64
N ASP A 578 -18.20 13.97 -15.48
CA ASP A 578 -19.66 14.08 -15.45
C ASP A 578 -20.11 13.19 -14.27
N ASP A 579 -20.89 13.79 -13.36
CA ASP A 579 -21.17 13.36 -11.97
C ASP A 579 -21.12 11.83 -11.71
N PRO A 580 -20.28 11.33 -10.77
CA PRO A 580 -20.28 9.92 -10.39
C PRO A 580 -21.49 9.66 -9.47
N GLU A 581 -22.18 8.53 -9.64
CA GLU A 581 -23.05 8.06 -8.56
C GLU A 581 -22.20 7.74 -7.32
N PRO A 582 -22.65 8.14 -6.12
CA PRO A 582 -21.85 8.05 -4.90
C PRO A 582 -21.62 6.60 -4.47
N VAL A 583 -20.40 6.31 -4.06
CA VAL A 583 -19.91 4.97 -3.71
C VAL A 583 -19.98 4.67 -2.21
N GLN A 584 -20.13 5.71 -1.36
CA GLN A 584 -20.27 5.57 0.09
C GLN A 584 -21.28 6.57 0.65
N ARG A 585 -22.27 6.12 1.44
CA ARG A 585 -23.26 7.00 2.08
C ARG A 585 -22.88 7.27 3.53
N VAL A 586 -22.83 8.54 3.91
CA VAL A 586 -22.45 8.98 5.27
C VAL A 586 -23.49 9.94 5.82
N LEU A 587 -24.04 9.64 6.99
CA LEU A 587 -24.82 10.56 7.80
C LEU A 587 -23.89 11.36 8.71
N LEU A 588 -23.74 12.66 8.48
CA LEU A 588 -23.15 13.58 9.46
C LEU A 588 -24.25 14.19 10.34
N GLU A 589 -24.42 13.67 11.54
CA GLU A 589 -25.23 14.27 12.60
C GLU A 589 -24.47 15.45 13.23
N VAL A 590 -25.12 16.61 13.31
CA VAL A 590 -24.52 17.83 13.83
C VAL A 590 -25.33 18.40 14.97
N ASP A 591 -24.66 18.56 16.11
CA ASP A 591 -25.24 19.20 17.27
C ASP A 591 -24.45 20.41 17.73
N ARG A 592 -25.13 21.34 18.39
CA ARG A 592 -24.56 22.65 18.72
C ARG A 592 -24.88 23.10 20.13
N MET A 593 -23.85 23.65 20.78
CA MET A 593 -24.02 24.33 22.05
C MET A 593 -24.79 25.64 21.90
N ARG A 594 -25.68 25.93 22.84
CA ARG A 594 -26.44 27.18 22.95
C ARG A 594 -25.51 28.39 22.85
N GLY A 595 -25.85 29.28 21.93
CA GLY A 595 -25.09 30.51 21.71
C GLY A 595 -23.89 30.36 20.76
N THR A 596 -23.65 29.15 20.24
CA THR A 596 -22.85 29.00 19.01
C THR A 596 -23.69 29.41 17.80
N ARG A 597 -23.03 29.95 16.79
CA ARG A 597 -23.64 30.20 15.49
C ARG A 597 -23.98 28.87 14.79
N PRO A 598 -25.06 28.83 14.00
CA PRO A 598 -25.32 27.69 13.12
C PRO A 598 -24.15 27.45 12.18
N VAL A 599 -23.77 26.18 12.02
CA VAL A 599 -22.80 25.80 10.99
C VAL A 599 -23.49 25.96 9.66
N ARG A 600 -22.94 26.82 8.81
CA ARG A 600 -23.37 26.89 7.43
C ARG A 600 -22.62 25.83 6.65
N PHE A 601 -23.28 24.71 6.39
CA PHE A 601 -22.73 23.65 5.57
C PHE A 601 -22.62 24.03 4.09
N SER A 602 -23.13 25.21 3.71
CA SER A 602 -22.89 25.83 2.42
C SER A 602 -22.70 27.34 2.53
N GLN A 603 -21.83 27.89 1.69
CA GLN A 603 -21.57 29.32 1.61
C GLN A 603 -21.33 29.77 0.18
N GLU A 604 -21.87 30.94 -0.17
CA GLU A 604 -21.59 31.59 -1.43
C GLU A 604 -20.29 32.38 -1.33
N ILE A 605 -19.33 32.03 -2.19
CA ILE A 605 -18.03 32.68 -2.26
C ILE A 605 -17.81 33.12 -3.71
N ARG A 606 -17.78 34.45 -3.92
CA ARG A 606 -17.60 35.08 -5.24
C ARG A 606 -18.57 34.58 -6.33
N GLY A 607 -19.84 34.35 -5.96
CA GLY A 607 -20.89 33.89 -6.89
C GLY A 607 -20.93 32.38 -7.13
N THR A 608 -20.08 31.61 -6.43
CA THR A 608 -20.07 30.14 -6.45
C THR A 608 -20.50 29.60 -5.10
N THR A 609 -21.45 28.67 -5.05
CA THR A 609 -21.83 28.00 -3.81
C THR A 609 -20.87 26.86 -3.53
N VAL A 610 -20.28 26.84 -2.34
CA VAL A 610 -19.46 25.73 -1.82
C VAL A 610 -20.20 25.09 -0.66
N SER A 611 -20.39 23.78 -0.69
CA SER A 611 -20.96 23.03 0.45
C SER A 611 -20.08 21.88 0.91
N LEU A 612 -20.20 21.50 2.18
CA LEU A 612 -19.52 20.35 2.76
C LEU A 612 -19.90 19.05 2.03
N ALA A 613 -21.16 18.92 1.60
CA ALA A 613 -21.60 17.78 0.80
C ALA A 613 -20.96 17.76 -0.60
N GLN A 614 -20.78 18.92 -1.25
CA GLN A 614 -20.08 19.00 -2.55
C GLN A 614 -18.58 18.70 -2.41
N ILE A 615 -17.98 19.09 -1.28
CA ILE A 615 -16.58 18.83 -0.95
C ILE A 615 -16.31 17.31 -0.94
N TYR A 616 -17.15 16.55 -0.24
CA TYR A 616 -16.98 15.10 -0.11
C TYR A 616 -17.64 14.30 -1.25
N GLY A 617 -18.68 14.85 -1.90
CA GLY A 617 -19.31 14.25 -3.08
C GLY A 617 -18.36 14.12 -4.27
N ALA A 618 -17.43 15.07 -4.42
CA ALA A 618 -16.36 14.99 -5.42
C ALA A 618 -15.41 13.78 -5.21
N ALA A 619 -15.46 13.15 -4.04
CA ALA A 619 -14.69 11.97 -3.68
C ALA A 619 -15.52 10.68 -3.65
N GLY A 620 -16.77 10.70 -4.12
CA GLY A 620 -17.66 9.54 -4.08
C GLY A 620 -18.34 9.32 -2.73
N ILE A 621 -18.28 10.28 -1.80
CA ILE A 621 -19.01 10.23 -0.52
C ILE A 621 -20.31 11.04 -0.62
N ASP A 622 -21.45 10.36 -0.54
CA ASP A 622 -22.75 10.99 -0.34
C ASP A 622 -22.92 11.38 1.13
N LEU A 623 -22.52 12.62 1.43
CA LEU A 623 -22.58 13.17 2.78
C LEU A 623 -23.95 13.81 3.05
N ARG A 624 -24.80 13.07 3.77
CA ARG A 624 -26.08 13.55 4.28
C ARG A 624 -25.87 14.22 5.64
N ILE A 625 -26.00 15.55 5.67
CA ILE A 625 -25.83 16.33 6.89
C ILE A 625 -27.19 16.59 7.53
N VAL A 626 -27.34 16.23 8.81
CA VAL A 626 -28.54 16.50 9.60
C VAL A 626 -28.13 17.23 10.86
N GLU A 627 -28.61 18.48 10.99
CA GLU A 627 -28.55 19.17 12.27
C GLU A 627 -29.72 18.68 13.14
N ASP A 628 -29.41 17.96 14.23
CA ASP A 628 -30.43 17.36 15.11
C ASP A 628 -30.75 18.32 16.27
N GLN A 629 -29.73 18.80 16.98
CA GLN A 629 -29.88 19.63 18.18
C GLN A 629 -29.09 20.93 18.13
N ALA A 630 -29.79 22.05 18.35
CA ALA A 630 -29.21 23.39 18.28
C ALA A 630 -29.02 24.09 19.64
N ASP A 631 -29.40 23.45 20.74
CA ASP A 631 -29.57 24.10 22.04
C ASP A 631 -28.89 23.35 23.21
N ILE A 632 -27.81 22.63 22.94
CA ILE A 632 -27.06 21.92 23.99
C ILE A 632 -26.49 22.95 24.99
N PRO A 633 -26.72 22.85 26.30
CA PRO A 633 -26.42 23.98 27.17
C PRO A 633 -24.93 24.35 27.27
N ARG A 634 -24.66 25.66 27.21
CA ARG A 634 -23.30 26.21 27.20
C ARG A 634 -22.56 25.98 28.52
N GLN A 635 -21.32 25.53 28.42
CA GLN A 635 -20.41 25.36 29.56
C GLN A 635 -19.34 26.46 29.56
N ARG A 636 -18.85 26.82 30.76
CA ARG A 636 -17.79 27.85 30.92
C ARG A 636 -16.37 27.30 30.72
N SER A 637 -16.20 26.00 30.91
CA SER A 637 -14.96 25.24 30.72
C SER A 637 -15.35 23.80 30.42
N LEU A 638 -14.68 23.20 29.44
CA LEU A 638 -14.96 21.88 28.88
C LEU A 638 -13.71 21.03 28.98
N ARG A 639 -13.70 20.03 29.87
CA ARG A 639 -12.67 19.00 29.86
C ARG A 639 -12.93 18.03 28.73
N LEU A 640 -11.91 17.22 28.43
CA LEU A 640 -12.03 16.11 27.49
C LEU A 640 -13.19 15.16 27.84
N ALA A 641 -13.34 14.83 29.12
CA ALA A 641 -14.45 14.03 29.64
C ALA A 641 -15.82 14.69 29.44
N ASP A 642 -15.91 16.03 29.44
CA ASP A 642 -17.18 16.73 29.21
C ASP A 642 -17.56 16.71 27.74
N LEU A 643 -16.58 16.89 26.86
CA LEU A 643 -16.78 16.78 25.41
C LEU A 643 -17.19 15.35 25.04
N HIS A 644 -16.51 14.33 25.57
CA HIS A 644 -16.89 12.94 25.34
C HIS A 644 -18.32 12.64 25.84
N ALA A 645 -18.68 13.13 27.03
CA ALA A 645 -20.03 12.99 27.58
C ALA A 645 -21.10 13.61 26.66
N LEU A 646 -20.82 14.82 26.18
CA LEU A 646 -21.74 15.56 25.33
C LEU A 646 -21.86 14.90 23.94
N LEU A 647 -20.75 14.46 23.35
CA LEU A 647 -20.75 13.76 22.06
C LEU A 647 -21.54 12.45 22.16
N THR A 648 -21.29 11.65 23.19
CA THR A 648 -21.93 10.34 23.34
C THR A 648 -23.43 10.45 23.64
N ALA A 649 -23.82 11.38 24.52
CA ALA A 649 -25.19 11.43 25.02
C ALA A 649 -26.19 12.14 24.08
N ASN A 650 -25.70 12.86 23.08
CA ASN A 650 -26.55 13.58 22.12
C ASN A 650 -26.51 12.96 20.71
N ARG A 651 -25.81 11.83 20.50
CA ARG A 651 -26.01 10.98 19.32
C ARG A 651 -27.43 10.39 19.35
N SER A 652 -28.36 10.96 18.58
CA SER A 652 -29.77 10.53 18.56
C SER A 652 -30.24 9.94 17.24
N LEU A 653 -29.49 10.12 16.15
CA LEU A 653 -29.90 9.60 14.85
C LEU A 653 -29.47 8.15 14.66
N THR A 654 -30.24 7.43 13.86
CA THR A 654 -29.88 6.07 13.41
C THR A 654 -29.58 6.15 11.91
N PRO A 655 -28.39 5.71 11.46
CA PRO A 655 -28.08 5.67 10.03
C PRO A 655 -28.95 4.64 9.30
N ALA A 656 -29.17 4.82 8.00
CA ALA A 656 -29.84 3.83 7.18
C ALA A 656 -28.97 2.58 6.94
N ASP A 657 -29.57 1.47 6.49
CA ASP A 657 -28.82 0.26 6.13
C ASP A 657 -27.77 0.57 5.05
N GLY A 658 -26.49 0.32 5.37
CA GLY A 658 -25.34 0.61 4.51
C GLY A 658 -24.95 2.10 4.44
N GLU A 659 -25.35 2.91 5.43
CA GLU A 659 -24.88 4.28 5.66
C GLU A 659 -23.96 4.29 6.89
N GLN A 660 -22.80 4.94 6.78
CA GLN A 660 -21.93 5.21 7.93
C GLN A 660 -22.46 6.41 8.72
N HIS A 661 -22.31 6.42 10.03
CA HIS A 661 -22.72 7.54 10.86
C HIS A 661 -21.48 8.33 11.24
N MET A 662 -21.57 9.65 11.32
CA MET A 662 -20.52 10.53 11.80
C MET A 662 -21.22 11.56 12.67
N TYR A 663 -20.64 11.87 13.82
CA TYR A 663 -21.23 12.79 14.77
C TYR A 663 -20.28 13.96 15.05
N MET A 664 -20.77 15.17 14.83
CA MET A 664 -20.06 16.40 15.09
C MET A 664 -20.75 17.22 16.16
N MET A 665 -19.97 17.73 17.12
CA MET A 665 -20.44 18.76 18.05
C MET A 665 -19.75 20.11 17.85
N VAL A 666 -20.54 21.17 17.78
CA VAL A 666 -20.05 22.56 17.73
C VAL A 666 -20.12 23.15 19.13
N VAL A 667 -18.95 23.49 19.66
CA VAL A 667 -18.80 23.93 21.05
C VAL A 667 -18.23 25.35 21.15
N THR A 668 -18.34 25.95 22.33
CA THR A 668 -17.63 27.21 22.65
C THR A 668 -16.40 26.91 23.51
N GLU A 669 -15.36 27.74 23.42
CA GLU A 669 -14.05 27.63 24.10
C GLU A 669 -14.03 26.97 25.47
N ASP A 670 -12.96 26.21 25.70
CA ASP A 670 -12.46 25.91 27.03
C ASP A 670 -11.39 26.95 27.43
N ASN A 671 -11.58 27.64 28.56
CA ASN A 671 -10.62 28.62 29.09
C ASN A 671 -9.24 28.02 29.42
N ARG A 672 -9.09 26.69 29.48
CA ARG A 672 -7.79 26.04 29.69
C ARG A 672 -6.99 25.88 28.40
N MET A 673 -7.66 25.93 27.27
CA MET A 673 -7.14 25.48 25.98
C MET A 673 -7.62 26.42 24.85
N PRO A 674 -7.39 27.75 24.97
CA PRO A 674 -8.01 28.78 24.12
C PRO A 674 -7.61 28.69 22.64
N ASP A 675 -6.50 28.00 22.35
CA ASP A 675 -5.93 27.90 21.02
C ASP A 675 -6.26 26.58 20.30
N THR A 676 -7.27 25.83 20.75
CA THR A 676 -7.71 24.56 20.11
C THR A 676 -8.69 24.82 18.97
N LEU A 677 -8.53 24.14 17.82
CA LEU A 677 -9.45 24.24 16.67
C LEU A 677 -10.52 23.14 16.68
N GLY A 678 -10.11 21.90 16.98
CA GLY A 678 -11.00 20.75 17.17
C GLY A 678 -10.33 19.58 17.91
N ILE A 679 -11.14 18.57 18.23
CA ILE A 679 -10.74 17.35 18.97
C ILE A 679 -11.42 16.14 18.33
N MET A 680 -10.62 15.09 18.11
CA MET A 680 -11.04 13.78 17.63
C MET A 680 -10.94 12.74 18.75
N PHE A 681 -11.90 11.84 18.83
CA PHE A 681 -11.91 10.73 19.79
C PHE A 681 -11.67 9.40 19.06
N ASP A 682 -10.64 8.64 19.44
CA ASP A 682 -10.19 7.44 18.74
C ASP A 682 -9.99 6.26 19.72
N PHE A 683 -10.84 5.21 19.67
CA PHE A 683 -10.47 3.89 20.21
C PHE A 683 -11.34 2.71 19.73
N GLY A 684 -10.68 1.57 19.43
CA GLY A 684 -11.26 0.24 19.18
C GLY A 684 -12.13 0.11 17.91
N GLU A 685 -12.49 -1.10 17.47
CA GLU A 685 -13.51 -1.23 16.40
C GLU A 685 -14.83 -0.53 16.79
N ASN A 686 -15.06 -0.39 18.11
CA ASN A 686 -16.13 0.33 18.77
C ASN A 686 -15.62 1.10 20.01
N ASP A 687 -16.31 2.19 20.39
CA ASP A 687 -16.12 2.93 21.63
C ASP A 687 -16.63 2.16 22.87
N ALA A 688 -16.52 2.78 24.05
CA ALA A 688 -16.98 2.23 25.32
C ALA A 688 -18.44 1.72 25.33
N ASN A 689 -19.28 2.24 24.42
CA ASN A 689 -20.70 1.90 24.29
C ASN A 689 -20.98 0.99 23.08
N ASP A 690 -19.96 0.35 22.51
CA ASP A 690 -20.06 -0.54 21.36
C ASP A 690 -20.46 0.19 20.06
N VAL A 691 -20.14 1.49 19.95
CA VAL A 691 -20.40 2.33 18.77
C VAL A 691 -19.10 2.58 17.97
N PRO A 692 -19.06 2.37 16.64
CA PRO A 692 -17.87 2.58 15.81
C PRO A 692 -17.23 3.97 15.91
N ARG A 693 -15.95 4.09 15.53
CA ARG A 693 -15.14 5.33 15.58
C ARG A 693 -15.66 6.42 14.63
N GLU A 694 -16.53 7.28 15.13
CA GLU A 694 -17.33 8.16 14.26
C GLU A 694 -17.58 9.57 14.87
N SER A 695 -16.64 10.20 15.62
CA SER A 695 -16.93 11.48 16.30
C SER A 695 -15.81 12.50 16.50
N PHE A 696 -16.18 13.78 16.38
CA PHE A 696 -15.29 14.93 16.56
C PHE A 696 -16.04 16.18 17.08
N ALA A 697 -15.30 17.15 17.63
CA ALA A 697 -15.83 18.43 18.08
C ALA A 697 -15.04 19.62 17.52
N VAL A 698 -15.75 20.71 17.16
CA VAL A 698 -15.16 21.95 16.62
C VAL A 698 -15.45 23.16 17.52
N PHE A 699 -14.48 24.06 17.70
CA PHE A 699 -14.59 25.21 18.63
C PHE A 699 -14.93 26.52 17.91
N GLU A 700 -16.16 27.04 18.10
CA GLU A 700 -16.63 28.28 17.47
C GLU A 700 -15.85 29.53 17.92
N SER A 701 -15.51 29.62 19.20
CA SER A 701 -14.86 30.80 19.78
C SER A 701 -13.49 31.09 19.18
N ALA A 702 -12.73 30.02 18.87
CA ALA A 702 -11.44 30.12 18.20
C ALA A 702 -11.53 30.84 16.85
N HIS A 703 -12.75 30.98 16.30
CA HIS A 703 -13.06 31.54 14.99
C HIS A 703 -13.68 32.95 14.99
N ARG A 704 -14.03 33.53 16.15
CA ARG A 704 -14.86 34.76 16.21
C ARG A 704 -14.24 36.02 15.63
N ASP A 705 -12.93 36.17 15.80
CA ASP A 705 -12.22 37.40 15.43
C ASP A 705 -11.51 37.28 14.07
N LEU A 706 -11.88 36.28 13.27
CA LEU A 706 -11.14 35.93 12.06
C LEU A 706 -11.78 36.52 10.80
N PRO A 707 -10.96 37.00 9.84
CA PRO A 707 -11.42 37.80 8.69
C PRO A 707 -12.22 37.02 7.64
N GLY A 708 -13.45 36.63 7.94
CA GLY A 708 -14.29 35.80 7.06
C GLY A 708 -15.61 35.42 7.73
N GLY A 709 -15.65 35.55 9.06
CA GLY A 709 -16.81 35.53 9.91
C GLY A 709 -17.26 34.11 10.23
N VAL A 710 -17.13 33.71 11.50
CA VAL A 710 -17.41 32.39 12.13
C VAL A 710 -18.03 31.28 11.28
N ALA A 711 -19.12 31.53 10.55
CA ALA A 711 -19.77 30.53 9.70
C ALA A 711 -18.82 29.96 8.63
N ARG A 712 -17.93 30.79 8.09
CA ARG A 712 -16.97 30.40 7.06
C ARG A 712 -15.84 29.56 7.64
N GLU A 713 -15.28 29.99 8.75
CA GLU A 713 -14.20 29.30 9.43
C GLU A 713 -14.68 27.97 10.04
N LEU A 714 -15.89 27.93 10.60
CA LEU A 714 -16.50 26.69 11.10
C LEU A 714 -16.69 25.65 9.99
N LEU A 715 -17.13 26.06 8.79
CA LEU A 715 -17.24 25.15 7.64
C LEU A 715 -15.89 24.52 7.29
N LEU A 716 -14.81 25.30 7.39
CA LEU A 716 -13.46 24.86 7.04
C LEU A 716 -12.87 23.93 8.09
N THR A 717 -13.01 24.26 9.38
CA THR A 717 -12.59 23.38 10.47
C THR A 717 -13.41 22.09 10.47
N THR A 718 -14.72 22.17 10.21
CA THR A 718 -15.58 20.98 10.07
C THR A 718 -15.10 20.08 8.94
N ALA A 719 -14.76 20.66 7.79
CA ALA A 719 -14.23 19.91 6.67
C ALA A 719 -12.86 19.29 7.01
N HIS A 720 -12.00 19.96 7.77
CA HIS A 720 -10.71 19.45 8.23
C HIS A 720 -10.82 18.26 9.18
N GLU A 721 -11.58 18.40 10.27
CA GLU A 721 -11.77 17.34 11.25
C GLU A 721 -12.49 16.13 10.64
N LEU A 722 -13.49 16.35 9.78
CA LEU A 722 -14.15 15.27 9.06
C LEU A 722 -13.19 14.55 8.09
N ALA A 723 -12.18 15.23 7.55
CA ALA A 723 -11.21 14.61 6.65
C ALA A 723 -10.30 13.63 7.40
N HIS A 724 -9.87 13.97 8.61
CA HIS A 724 -9.08 13.03 9.40
C HIS A 724 -9.88 11.79 9.84
N ALA A 725 -11.20 11.91 10.02
CA ALA A 725 -12.06 10.76 10.28
C ALA A 725 -12.11 9.77 9.10
N PHE A 726 -11.82 10.22 7.89
CA PHE A 726 -11.69 9.37 6.70
C PHE A 726 -10.23 8.99 6.39
N ASN A 727 -9.31 9.25 7.32
CA ASN A 727 -7.87 9.04 7.16
C ASN A 727 -7.29 9.75 5.92
N LEU A 728 -7.82 10.94 5.60
CA LEU A 728 -7.44 11.71 4.42
C LEU A 728 -6.29 12.68 4.74
N HIS A 729 -5.21 12.58 3.97
CA HIS A 729 -4.08 13.52 4.00
C HIS A 729 -4.48 14.90 3.43
N HIS A 730 -3.74 15.95 3.79
CA HIS A 730 -3.79 17.24 3.08
C HIS A 730 -2.37 17.83 2.88
N THR A 731 -1.96 18.08 1.63
CA THR A 731 -0.57 18.50 1.29
C THR A 731 -0.28 20.01 1.37
N ASP A 732 -1.24 20.87 1.70
CA ASP A 732 -0.98 22.30 1.96
C ASP A 732 -0.36 22.53 3.37
N TRP A 733 0.46 21.58 3.79
CA TRP A 733 1.42 21.77 4.86
C TRP A 733 2.81 21.71 4.22
N ASP A 734 3.12 22.77 3.47
CA ASP A 734 4.48 23.24 3.25
C ASP A 734 4.67 24.38 4.24
N GLY A 735 5.81 24.43 4.93
CA GLY A 735 6.21 25.54 5.82
C GLY A 735 5.93 26.95 5.31
N ALA A 736 5.68 27.14 4.00
CA ALA A 736 5.36 28.42 3.39
C ALA A 736 3.96 28.97 3.76
N SER A 737 2.92 28.15 3.94
CA SER A 737 1.54 28.64 4.13
C SER A 737 1.30 29.29 5.49
N PHE A 738 2.01 28.80 6.53
CA PHE A 738 2.03 29.38 7.88
C PHE A 738 3.15 30.40 8.12
N THR A 739 3.91 30.78 7.09
CA THR A 739 4.92 31.85 7.25
C THR A 739 4.32 33.21 6.96
N ARG A 740 4.01 33.89 8.07
CA ARG A 740 3.38 35.21 8.15
C ARG A 740 2.15 35.37 7.26
N ARG A 741 1.17 34.45 7.35
CA ARG A 741 -0.26 34.74 7.07
C ARG A 741 -1.25 33.61 7.34
N ALA A 742 -0.85 32.34 7.48
CA ALA A 742 -1.78 31.38 8.08
C ALA A 742 -1.81 31.54 9.59
N THR A 743 -2.77 32.33 10.03
CA THR A 743 -3.61 31.88 11.13
C THR A 743 -4.93 31.45 10.49
N VAL A 744 -6.02 31.29 11.25
CA VAL A 744 -7.34 31.21 10.62
C VAL A 744 -7.61 32.41 9.67
N GLU A 745 -6.81 33.49 9.72
CA GLU A 745 -6.74 34.54 8.69
C GLU A 745 -6.42 34.04 7.26
N SER A 746 -5.66 32.95 7.09
CA SER A 746 -5.42 32.35 5.76
C SER A 746 -6.65 31.68 5.21
N TYR A 747 -7.30 30.87 6.04
CA TYR A 747 -8.61 30.31 5.74
C TYR A 747 -9.52 31.46 5.36
N SER A 748 -9.59 32.51 6.17
CA SER A 748 -10.48 33.67 6.04
C SER A 748 -10.22 34.58 4.82
N LEU A 749 -8.95 34.74 4.38
CA LEU A 749 -8.54 35.64 3.28
C LEU A 749 -8.40 34.95 1.91
N ALA A 750 -8.18 33.63 1.86
CA ALA A 750 -8.17 32.89 0.61
C ALA A 750 -9.61 32.56 0.25
N ASP A 751 -10.20 33.33 -0.67
CA ASP A 751 -11.57 33.19 -1.18
C ASP A 751 -11.84 31.87 -1.95
N THR A 752 -11.10 30.81 -1.62
CA THR A 752 -10.95 29.67 -2.49
C THR A 752 -10.77 28.34 -1.73
N VAL A 753 -11.85 27.58 -1.53
CA VAL A 753 -11.93 26.18 -1.07
C VAL A 753 -12.29 25.20 -2.22
N ARG A 754 -11.30 24.49 -2.79
CA ARG A 754 -11.52 23.21 -3.49
C ARG A 754 -10.94 22.15 -2.59
N TRP A 755 -11.74 21.14 -2.28
CA TRP A 755 -11.22 19.86 -1.84
C TRP A 755 -11.14 19.01 -3.09
N ARG A 756 -9.92 18.73 -3.51
CA ARG A 756 -9.64 17.70 -4.49
C ARG A 756 -8.95 16.64 -3.69
N LEU A 757 -9.70 15.64 -3.24
CA LEU A 757 -9.07 14.46 -2.67
C LEU A 757 -8.14 13.91 -3.75
N SER A 758 -6.92 13.57 -3.35
CA SER A 758 -6.02 12.95 -4.27
C SER A 758 -6.70 11.73 -4.88
N PRO A 759 -6.42 11.41 -6.14
CA PRO A 759 -7.02 10.25 -6.74
C PRO A 759 -6.70 8.97 -5.91
N SER A 760 -5.56 8.93 -5.18
CA SER A 760 -5.21 7.85 -4.24
C SER A 760 -6.16 7.79 -3.03
N SER A 761 -6.54 8.94 -2.49
CA SER A 761 -7.51 9.06 -1.39
C SER A 761 -8.92 8.66 -1.82
N ILE A 762 -9.30 9.02 -3.05
CA ILE A 762 -10.54 8.57 -3.70
C ILE A 762 -10.48 7.04 -3.87
N ASN A 763 -9.40 6.49 -4.42
CA ASN A 763 -9.23 5.04 -4.54
C ASN A 763 -9.23 4.31 -3.19
N HIS A 764 -8.67 4.90 -2.13
CA HIS A 764 -8.71 4.32 -0.79
C HIS A 764 -10.15 4.18 -0.29
N LEU A 765 -10.96 5.24 -0.40
CA LEU A 765 -12.39 5.25 -0.05
C LEU A 765 -13.20 4.27 -0.93
N LEU A 766 -12.89 4.20 -2.22
CA LEU A 766 -13.55 3.32 -3.19
C LEU A 766 -13.18 1.83 -3.03
N ALA A 767 -11.93 1.53 -2.63
CA ALA A 767 -11.42 0.16 -2.46
C ALA A 767 -11.80 -0.46 -1.11
N HIS A 768 -12.25 0.34 -0.14
CA HIS A 768 -12.67 -0.13 1.19
C HIS A 768 -14.12 0.29 1.52
N PRO A 769 -15.13 -0.04 0.67
CA PRO A 769 -16.48 0.52 0.76
C PRO A 769 -17.34 -0.03 1.91
N GLN A 770 -16.87 -1.03 2.65
CA GLN A 770 -17.55 -1.54 3.84
C GLN A 770 -17.12 -0.76 5.09
N ARG A 771 -17.83 -0.99 6.20
CA ARG A 771 -17.61 -0.54 7.60
C ARG A 771 -16.17 -0.59 8.15
N LEU A 772 -15.15 -0.89 7.34
CA LEU A 772 -13.76 -1.13 7.64
C LEU A 772 -12.76 -0.17 6.97
N VAL A 773 -13.18 1.01 6.49
CA VAL A 773 -12.32 2.21 6.73
C VAL A 773 -12.46 2.48 8.22
N GLN A 774 -11.77 1.69 9.05
CA GLN A 774 -11.64 2.00 10.46
C GLN A 774 -10.61 3.13 10.55
N PRO A 775 -11.01 4.34 10.98
CA PRO A 775 -10.04 5.35 11.35
C PRO A 775 -9.13 4.70 12.41
N GLY A 776 -7.82 4.61 12.17
CA GLY A 776 -6.85 4.16 13.17
C GLY A 776 -6.74 2.65 13.51
N SER A 777 -7.12 1.72 12.63
CA SER A 777 -6.76 0.30 12.88
C SER A 777 -5.22 0.11 12.83
N ASP A 778 -4.70 -0.45 13.93
CA ASP A 778 -3.36 -0.89 14.33
C ASP A 778 -2.06 -0.22 13.84
N ASN A 779 -2.00 0.59 12.76
CA ASN A 779 -0.75 1.19 12.28
C ASN A 779 -0.65 2.71 12.00
N LEU A 780 -1.65 3.55 12.31
CA LEU A 780 -1.51 5.01 12.20
C LEU A 780 -1.99 5.76 13.45
N PRO A 781 -1.12 6.44 14.23
CA PRO A 781 -1.55 7.48 15.17
C PRO A 781 -2.06 8.67 14.38
N PHE A 782 -3.13 9.30 14.86
CA PHE A 782 -3.63 10.54 14.29
C PHE A 782 -2.50 11.60 14.19
N GLY A 783 -2.27 12.13 12.99
CA GLY A 783 -1.15 13.05 12.72
C GLY A 783 0.21 12.41 12.41
N MET A 784 0.34 11.07 12.47
CA MET A 784 1.44 10.33 11.86
C MET A 784 0.91 9.58 10.65
N ILE A 785 1.00 10.28 9.53
CA ILE A 785 1.07 9.69 8.20
C ILE A 785 2.39 8.91 8.17
N ILE A 786 2.38 7.59 7.92
CA ILE A 786 3.64 6.86 7.69
C ILE A 786 4.45 7.61 6.64
N GLN A 787 5.76 7.75 6.84
CA GLN A 787 6.66 8.46 5.94
C GLN A 787 6.41 8.07 4.48
N GLU A 788 6.05 6.81 4.25
CA GLU A 788 5.53 6.24 3.01
C GLU A 788 4.26 6.90 2.47
N HIS A 789 3.16 6.94 3.22
CA HIS A 789 1.89 7.64 2.89
C HIS A 789 2.09 9.16 2.72
N ALA A 790 3.09 9.73 3.40
CA ALA A 790 3.48 11.12 3.22
C ALA A 790 4.38 11.31 2.00
N ASP A 791 5.21 10.33 1.67
CA ASP A 791 6.12 10.33 0.53
C ASP A 791 5.36 10.03 -0.78
N ASP A 792 4.27 9.26 -0.74
CA ASP A 792 3.24 9.23 -1.81
C ASP A 792 2.56 10.54 -2.01
N HIS A 793 2.21 11.17 -0.89
CA HIS A 793 1.54 12.44 -0.93
C HIS A 793 2.52 13.58 -1.24
N LYS A 794 3.84 13.37 -1.13
CA LYS A 794 4.89 14.24 -1.69
C LYS A 794 5.03 14.11 -3.21
N ALA A 795 4.57 13.01 -3.80
CA ALA A 795 4.49 12.83 -5.25
C ALA A 795 3.09 13.12 -5.83
N SER A 796 2.11 13.41 -4.98
CA SER A 796 0.77 13.77 -5.45
C SER A 796 0.78 15.18 -6.03
N PRO A 797 0.08 15.44 -7.16
CA PRO A 797 -0.16 16.80 -7.60
C PRO A 797 -0.83 17.55 -6.45
N ARG A 798 -0.16 18.60 -5.95
CA ARG A 798 -0.64 19.55 -4.94
C ARG A 798 -2.14 19.42 -4.67
N GLU A 799 -2.54 18.87 -3.53
CA GLU A 799 -3.90 19.11 -3.04
C GLU A 799 -3.97 20.59 -2.66
N SER A 800 -4.41 21.40 -3.61
CA SER A 800 -4.47 22.85 -3.51
C SER A 800 -5.85 23.28 -3.01
N TYR A 801 -5.89 24.09 -1.95
CA TYR A 801 -7.13 24.76 -1.55
C TYR A 801 -7.48 25.88 -2.54
N SER A 802 -8.41 25.65 -3.49
CA SER A 802 -8.91 26.75 -4.34
C SER A 802 -10.37 26.65 -4.86
N ILE A 803 -11.37 27.44 -4.41
CA ILE A 803 -12.54 27.82 -5.22
C ILE A 803 -12.01 28.48 -6.47
N VAL A 804 -12.24 27.87 -7.61
CA VAL A 804 -11.98 28.53 -8.87
C VAL A 804 -13.28 29.17 -9.31
N PRO A 805 -13.21 30.44 -9.74
CA PRO A 805 -13.80 30.84 -10.99
C PRO A 805 -12.69 31.02 -12.04
N SER A 806 -13.09 30.83 -13.29
CA SER A 806 -12.35 30.34 -14.45
C SER A 806 -11.22 31.20 -15.07
N ASP A 807 -10.56 32.14 -14.38
CA ASP A 807 -9.42 32.88 -14.96
C ASP A 807 -8.48 33.50 -13.90
N THR A 808 -7.19 33.15 -13.93
CA THR A 808 -6.14 33.76 -13.06
C THR A 808 -4.81 34.01 -13.79
N SER A 809 -4.88 34.44 -15.06
CA SER A 809 -3.73 34.81 -15.89
C SER A 809 -2.85 36.00 -15.41
N ALA A 810 -2.97 36.49 -14.16
CA ALA A 810 -2.43 37.79 -13.75
C ALA A 810 -1.39 37.81 -12.59
N LEU A 811 -0.87 36.70 -12.08
CA LEU A 811 0.04 36.75 -10.91
C LEU A 811 1.38 36.02 -11.14
N ARG A 812 2.34 36.72 -11.78
CA ARG A 812 3.78 36.47 -11.64
C ARG A 812 4.35 37.30 -10.48
N ARG A 813 5.07 36.68 -9.53
CA ARG A 813 6.23 37.28 -8.82
C ARG A 813 7.24 36.21 -8.36
N GLN A 814 8.49 36.69 -8.31
CA GLN A 814 9.80 36.03 -8.16
C GLN A 814 10.12 35.49 -6.74
N PRO A 815 11.21 34.69 -6.61
CA PRO A 815 11.51 33.87 -5.45
C PRO A 815 12.28 34.63 -4.36
N ASP A 816 11.99 34.33 -3.09
CA ASP A 816 12.93 34.59 -1.99
C ASP A 816 12.80 33.51 -0.91
N THR A 817 13.97 33.00 -0.53
CA THR A 817 14.26 31.87 0.35
C THR A 817 14.16 32.25 1.83
N GLY A 818 13.67 31.33 2.69
CA GLY A 818 14.08 31.35 4.10
C GLY A 818 13.19 30.71 5.16
N ILE A 819 11.93 30.37 4.92
CA ILE A 819 11.03 30.03 6.04
C ILE A 819 10.18 28.81 5.69
N SER A 820 10.76 27.62 5.85
CA SER A 820 10.11 26.37 5.44
C SER A 820 10.56 25.21 6.32
N ALA A 821 11.04 25.53 7.52
CA ALA A 821 11.64 24.59 8.45
C ALA A 821 10.53 23.77 9.14
N ALA A 822 9.45 24.41 9.60
CA ALA A 822 8.51 23.91 10.63
C ALA A 822 7.69 22.66 10.30
N ILE A 823 7.66 22.35 9.02
CA ILE A 823 6.83 21.31 8.47
C ILE A 823 7.70 20.17 7.94
N ARG A 824 8.98 20.46 7.66
CA ARG A 824 9.95 19.44 7.28
C ARG A 824 10.30 18.52 8.44
N THR A 825 10.11 18.88 9.71
CA THR A 825 10.36 17.97 10.86
C THR A 825 9.50 16.72 10.90
N ARG A 826 8.24 16.80 10.45
CA ARG A 826 7.34 15.64 10.56
C ARG A 826 7.60 14.60 9.48
N LEU A 827 8.29 15.00 8.41
CA LEU A 827 8.46 14.22 7.17
C LEU A 827 9.88 14.26 6.60
N ALA A 828 10.85 14.82 7.32
CA ALA A 828 12.27 14.67 7.02
C ALA A 828 12.81 13.58 7.93
N PRO A 829 13.87 12.87 7.50
CA PRO A 829 14.66 12.08 8.44
C PRO A 829 14.98 12.96 9.65
N SER A 830 14.37 12.65 10.79
CA SER A 830 14.52 13.44 12.01
C SER A 830 15.97 13.33 12.45
N ARG A 831 16.62 14.47 12.56
CA ARG A 831 18.01 14.52 12.98
C ARG A 831 18.01 14.65 14.49
N ASP A 832 18.48 13.61 15.15
CA ASP A 832 18.73 13.65 16.59
C ASP A 832 19.88 14.63 16.88
N VAL A 833 19.54 15.77 17.50
CA VAL A 833 20.49 16.81 17.91
C VAL A 833 20.68 16.87 19.42
N SER A 834 20.25 15.85 20.16
CA SER A 834 20.26 15.83 21.63
C SER A 834 21.64 16.14 22.22
N GLN A 835 22.73 15.74 21.55
CA GLN A 835 24.10 16.00 22.01
C GLN A 835 24.60 17.42 21.73
N THR A 836 23.96 18.15 20.84
CA THR A 836 24.39 19.49 20.37
C THR A 836 23.40 20.60 20.69
N SER A 837 22.17 20.24 21.06
CA SER A 837 21.11 21.17 21.41
C SER A 837 21.35 21.79 22.79
N PRO A 838 21.08 23.09 22.98
CA PRO A 838 21.02 23.71 24.31
C PRO A 838 19.75 23.34 25.09
N LEU A 839 18.82 22.59 24.48
CA LEU A 839 17.63 22.06 25.12
C LEU A 839 17.80 20.58 25.43
N GLU A 840 17.39 20.17 26.62
CA GLU A 840 17.39 18.79 27.08
C GLU A 840 15.97 18.31 27.34
N LEU A 841 15.59 17.19 26.74
CA LEU A 841 14.34 16.48 27.03
C LEU A 841 14.59 15.42 28.11
N ARG A 842 13.80 15.44 29.17
CA ARG A 842 13.90 14.48 30.28
C ARG A 842 12.54 13.84 30.54
N ILE A 843 12.55 12.53 30.77
CA ILE A 843 11.37 11.78 31.18
C ILE A 843 11.65 11.01 32.46
N LYS A 844 10.68 10.97 33.36
CA LYS A 844 10.76 10.18 34.59
C LYS A 844 9.38 9.67 34.98
N THR A 845 9.36 8.63 35.79
CA THR A 845 8.13 8.18 36.44
C THR A 845 8.43 7.81 37.87
N ALA A 846 7.39 7.73 38.70
CA ALA A 846 7.57 7.73 40.15
C ALA A 846 8.10 6.39 40.68
N LYS A 847 7.91 5.28 39.94
CA LYS A 847 8.37 3.93 40.29
C LYS A 847 9.22 3.32 39.17
N SER A 848 10.12 2.42 39.53
CA SER A 848 10.79 1.54 38.56
C SER A 848 10.02 0.24 38.31
N THR A 849 9.06 -0.08 39.19
CA THR A 849 8.28 -1.33 39.15
C THR A 849 6.81 -1.02 39.41
N TYR A 850 5.94 -1.55 38.55
CA TYR A 850 4.49 -1.42 38.58
C TYR A 850 3.85 -2.80 38.59
N VAL A 851 2.60 -2.93 39.05
CA VAL A 851 1.84 -4.17 38.88
C VAL A 851 0.88 -4.07 37.71
N ALA A 852 0.51 -5.22 37.13
CA ALA A 852 -0.47 -5.27 36.05
C ALA A 852 -1.78 -4.53 36.42
N GLY A 853 -2.27 -3.69 35.49
CA GLY A 853 -3.44 -2.82 35.69
C GLY A 853 -3.18 -1.53 36.47
N GLU A 854 -1.95 -1.27 36.93
CA GLU A 854 -1.59 0.03 37.52
C GLU A 854 -1.34 1.08 36.42
N ALA A 855 -1.89 2.28 36.61
CA ALA A 855 -1.75 3.37 35.66
C ALA A 855 -0.36 4.03 35.78
N ILE A 856 0.31 4.26 34.65
CA ILE A 856 1.64 4.86 34.57
C ILE A 856 1.53 6.25 33.93
N ALA A 857 2.17 7.24 34.54
CA ALA A 857 2.31 8.58 33.98
C ALA A 857 3.79 8.95 33.91
N LEU A 858 4.18 9.54 32.80
CA LEU A 858 5.51 10.10 32.59
C LEU A 858 5.46 11.57 32.97
N THR A 859 6.36 11.98 33.86
CA THR A 859 6.72 13.39 34.01
C THR A 859 7.70 13.73 32.89
N VAL A 860 7.32 14.70 32.05
CA VAL A 860 8.11 15.13 30.89
C VAL A 860 8.57 16.56 31.12
N ALA A 861 9.86 16.82 30.94
CA ALA A 861 10.43 18.15 31.10
C ALA A 861 11.36 18.54 29.94
N ILE A 862 11.27 19.79 29.48
CA ILE A 862 12.25 20.42 28.61
C ILE A 862 13.03 21.44 29.41
N VAL A 863 14.35 21.30 29.46
CA VAL A 863 15.25 22.18 30.21
C VAL A 863 16.14 22.95 29.22
N ASN A 864 16.27 24.26 29.41
CA ASN A 864 17.27 25.04 28.68
C ASN A 864 18.61 25.03 29.45
N SER A 865 19.53 24.14 29.05
CA SER A 865 20.88 24.05 29.64
C SER A 865 21.91 24.97 28.97
N GLY A 866 21.49 25.71 27.93
CA GLY A 866 22.31 26.72 27.25
C GLY A 866 22.48 28.03 28.02
N THR A 867 23.20 28.98 27.40
CA THR A 867 23.46 30.31 27.96
C THR A 867 22.54 31.40 27.43
N GLU A 868 21.63 31.06 26.50
CA GLU A 868 20.72 31.98 25.83
C GLU A 868 19.27 31.52 25.97
N THR A 869 18.32 32.46 25.92
CA THR A 869 16.90 32.16 25.88
C THR A 869 16.54 31.40 24.60
N ARG A 870 15.67 30.39 24.71
CA ARG A 870 15.22 29.56 23.58
C ARG A 870 13.70 29.46 23.56
N ASP A 871 13.11 29.60 22.38
CA ASP A 871 11.68 29.39 22.21
C ASP A 871 11.38 27.90 22.04
N VAL A 872 10.36 27.40 22.74
CA VAL A 872 9.88 26.01 22.64
C VAL A 872 8.36 25.96 22.46
N VAL A 873 7.87 24.84 21.95
CA VAL A 873 6.45 24.53 21.89
C VAL A 873 5.95 24.18 23.30
N PRO A 874 4.91 24.85 23.84
CA PRO A 874 4.51 24.68 25.24
C PRO A 874 3.56 23.49 25.49
N LEU A 875 3.58 22.44 24.65
CA LEU A 875 2.63 21.32 24.67
C LEU A 875 3.38 20.00 24.84
N LEU A 876 3.44 19.47 26.06
CA LEU A 876 4.24 18.29 26.43
C LEU A 876 3.43 17.00 26.60
N SER A 877 2.19 16.96 26.11
CA SER A 877 1.37 15.74 26.10
C SER A 877 1.38 15.09 24.71
N THR A 878 1.27 13.76 24.69
CA THR A 878 1.24 12.94 23.48
C THR A 878 0.00 13.21 22.62
N GLU A 879 -1.10 13.74 23.19
CA GLU A 879 -2.35 14.05 22.48
C GLU A 879 -2.22 15.18 21.44
N TYR A 880 -1.13 15.95 21.46
CA TYR A 880 -0.87 17.03 20.49
C TYR A 880 0.08 16.63 19.36
N GLY A 881 0.66 15.42 19.41
CA GLY A 881 1.59 14.93 18.39
C GLY A 881 2.95 15.67 18.32
N PHE A 882 3.26 16.55 19.27
CA PHE A 882 4.60 17.15 19.39
C PHE A 882 5.56 16.29 20.21
N LEU A 883 5.06 15.67 21.28
CA LEU A 883 5.80 14.70 22.07
C LEU A 883 5.50 13.30 21.53
N GLU A 884 6.49 12.66 20.93
CA GLU A 884 6.41 11.25 20.57
C GLU A 884 6.97 10.40 21.71
N THR A 885 6.19 9.44 22.20
CA THR A 885 6.64 8.47 23.21
C THR A 885 6.87 7.13 22.53
N LEU A 886 8.05 6.55 22.73
CA LEU A 886 8.51 5.31 22.13
C LEU A 886 8.69 4.26 23.23
N ILE A 887 8.18 3.04 23.02
CA ILE A 887 8.12 1.99 24.04
C ILE A 887 8.60 0.67 23.46
N ARG A 888 9.52 0.01 24.15
CA ARG A 888 10.00 -1.33 23.85
C ARG A 888 9.58 -2.27 24.96
N GLY A 889 8.86 -3.33 24.62
CA GLY A 889 8.33 -4.30 25.56
C GLY A 889 9.24 -5.49 25.87
N PRO A 890 8.79 -6.39 26.77
CA PRO A 890 9.54 -7.56 27.19
C PRO A 890 9.63 -8.56 26.03
N GLY A 891 10.84 -8.72 25.50
CA GLY A 891 11.09 -9.58 24.34
C GLY A 891 10.95 -8.87 22.98
N ASP A 892 10.67 -7.56 22.97
CA ASP A 892 10.76 -6.72 21.78
C ASP A 892 12.19 -6.21 21.60
N ASP A 893 12.72 -6.30 20.38
CA ASP A 893 14.06 -5.82 20.05
C ASP A 893 14.09 -4.31 19.72
N GLU A 894 12.95 -3.74 19.32
CA GLU A 894 12.81 -2.34 18.86
C GLU A 894 11.76 -1.54 19.65
N PHE A 895 11.96 -0.23 19.72
CA PHE A 895 10.96 0.70 20.28
C PHE A 895 9.82 0.96 19.29
N ARG A 896 8.58 0.98 19.78
CA ARG A 896 7.37 1.30 19.01
C ARG A 896 6.71 2.58 19.52
N PRO A 897 6.12 3.43 18.65
CA PRO A 897 5.44 4.64 19.10
C PRO A 897 4.13 4.33 19.85
N TYR A 898 3.93 5.02 20.97
CA TYR A 898 2.66 5.06 21.71
C TYR A 898 1.66 5.94 20.98
N ARG A 899 0.41 5.47 20.92
CA ARG A 899 -0.74 6.23 20.41
C ARG A 899 -1.66 6.59 21.57
N PRO A 900 -2.08 7.85 21.73
CA PRO A 900 -3.10 8.21 22.72
C PRO A 900 -4.53 7.96 22.19
N PRO A 901 -5.52 7.74 23.08
CA PRO A 901 -6.96 7.61 22.74
C PRO A 901 -7.64 8.88 22.22
N VAL A 902 -6.97 10.03 22.34
CA VAL A 902 -7.51 11.31 21.93
C VAL A 902 -6.41 12.11 21.30
N ILE A 903 -6.72 12.75 20.16
CA ILE A 903 -5.81 13.64 19.46
C ILE A 903 -6.45 15.00 19.24
N ARG A 904 -5.64 16.05 19.39
CA ARG A 904 -6.09 17.44 19.51
C ARG A 904 -5.38 18.34 18.53
N GLU A 905 -6.14 19.27 17.95
CA GLU A 905 -5.60 20.26 17.04
C GLU A 905 -5.40 21.63 17.69
N ALA A 906 -4.18 22.16 17.61
CA ALA A 906 -3.82 23.45 18.18
C ALA A 906 -3.41 24.48 17.11
N ARG A 907 -3.77 25.75 17.33
CA ARG A 907 -3.44 26.89 16.47
C ARG A 907 -1.95 27.22 16.54
N MET A 908 -1.20 26.83 15.50
CA MET A 908 0.27 26.92 15.49
C MET A 908 0.87 28.33 15.57
N ALA A 909 0.16 29.35 15.10
CA ALA A 909 0.66 30.72 15.04
C ALA A 909 0.89 31.40 16.42
N ARG A 910 0.64 30.70 17.54
CA ARG A 910 0.84 31.18 18.91
C ARG A 910 1.61 30.19 19.82
N LEU A 911 2.17 29.10 19.29
CA LEU A 911 2.80 28.04 20.08
C LEU A 911 4.30 28.28 20.34
N SER A 912 4.65 29.41 20.96
CA SER A 912 6.04 29.66 21.39
C SER A 912 6.07 30.18 22.82
N ARG A 913 6.79 29.48 23.70
CA ARG A 913 7.18 29.96 25.02
C ARG A 913 8.70 30.13 25.04
N ALA A 914 9.16 31.32 25.40
CA ALA A 914 10.57 31.58 25.66
C ALA A 914 10.97 30.94 27.00
N LEU A 915 11.98 30.08 26.99
CA LEU A 915 12.65 29.57 28.19
C LEU A 915 14.00 30.24 28.37
N ALA A 916 14.18 30.94 29.49
CA ALA A 916 15.47 31.52 29.87
C ALA A 916 16.51 30.42 30.21
N PRO A 917 17.82 30.73 30.20
CA PRO A 917 18.86 29.83 30.68
C PRO A 917 18.55 29.26 32.08
N GLY A 918 18.53 27.94 32.19
CA GLY A 918 18.19 27.19 33.39
C GLY A 918 16.70 27.05 33.66
N GLU A 919 15.80 27.67 32.90
CA GLU A 919 14.35 27.47 33.03
C GLU A 919 13.94 26.10 32.45
N LEU A 920 12.83 25.55 32.94
CA LEU A 920 12.21 24.35 32.40
C LEU A 920 10.71 24.51 32.17
N LEU A 921 10.20 23.70 31.25
CA LEU A 921 8.79 23.45 31.03
C LEU A 921 8.51 21.99 31.40
N ILE A 922 7.41 21.70 32.11
CA ILE A 922 7.11 20.37 32.63
C ILE A 922 5.61 20.07 32.59
N ASP A 923 5.25 18.83 32.26
CA ASP A 923 3.87 18.35 32.25
C ASP A 923 3.79 16.82 32.45
N ASP A 924 2.56 16.28 32.58
CA ASP A 924 2.30 14.83 32.56
C ASP A 924 1.93 14.30 31.17
N ALA A 925 2.60 13.23 30.75
CA ALA A 925 2.22 12.40 29.60
C ALA A 925 1.70 11.04 30.09
N ARG A 926 0.45 10.73 29.77
CA ARG A 926 -0.27 9.55 30.29
C ARG A 926 -0.10 8.35 29.36
N VAL A 927 0.49 7.27 29.88
CA VAL A 927 0.94 6.10 29.11
C VAL A 927 0.63 4.84 29.92
N PHE A 928 -0.49 4.14 29.65
CA PHE A 928 -1.04 3.12 30.56
C PHE A 928 -0.75 1.66 30.15
N PHE A 929 -1.40 0.65 30.78
CA PHE A 929 -1.24 -0.81 30.59
C PHE A 929 -2.59 -1.45 30.16
N GLY A 930 -2.61 -2.46 29.26
CA GLY A 930 -3.82 -3.26 28.99
C GLY A 930 -3.89 -4.04 27.67
N SER A 931 -4.76 -5.06 27.59
CA SER A 931 -4.99 -5.93 26.41
C SER A 931 -5.78 -5.29 25.25
N GLY A 932 -6.11 -4.00 25.38
CA GLY A 932 -6.55 -3.13 24.28
C GLY A 932 -5.45 -2.18 23.78
N GLY A 933 -4.17 -2.41 24.12
CA GLY A 933 -3.07 -1.78 23.40
C GLY A 933 -2.59 -0.42 23.89
N TRP A 934 -2.95 0.04 25.09
CA TRP A 934 -2.23 1.15 25.70
C TRP A 934 -0.96 0.57 26.31
N THR A 935 0.07 0.52 25.46
CA THR A 935 1.52 0.35 25.61
C THR A 935 2.13 -0.85 26.31
N PHE A 936 1.58 -1.29 27.44
CA PHE A 936 2.19 -2.35 28.24
C PHE A 936 1.21 -3.52 28.28
N ALA A 937 1.26 -4.38 27.27
CA ALA A 937 0.25 -5.43 27.06
C ALA A 937 0.52 -6.72 27.86
N ALA A 938 1.73 -6.88 28.40
CA ALA A 938 2.15 -8.06 29.16
C ALA A 938 3.07 -7.70 30.34
N PRO A 939 3.11 -8.49 31.43
CA PRO A 939 4.14 -8.32 32.45
C PRO A 939 5.56 -8.54 31.90
N GLY A 940 6.51 -7.72 32.35
CA GLY A 940 7.94 -7.84 32.06
C GLY A 940 8.67 -6.48 32.09
N GLY A 941 9.92 -6.46 31.62
CA GLY A 941 10.71 -5.24 31.53
C GLY A 941 10.36 -4.42 30.28
N TYR A 942 10.11 -3.12 30.48
CA TYR A 942 9.85 -2.16 29.41
C TYR A 942 10.89 -1.04 29.41
N GLU A 943 11.17 -0.53 28.23
CA GLU A 943 11.98 0.66 28.02
C GLU A 943 11.14 1.73 27.33
N ILE A 944 11.29 2.98 27.77
CA ILE A 944 10.53 4.13 27.29
C ILE A 944 11.52 5.23 26.89
N GLN A 945 11.31 5.85 25.74
CA GLN A 945 11.99 7.05 25.26
C GLN A 945 10.96 8.08 24.82
N ALA A 946 11.35 9.35 24.79
CA ALA A 946 10.54 10.40 24.19
C ALA A 946 11.37 11.23 23.20
N SER A 947 10.69 11.79 22.19
CA SER A 947 11.26 12.67 21.18
C SER A 947 10.40 13.94 21.07
N PHE A 948 11.04 15.10 20.94
CA PHE A 948 10.38 16.40 20.89
C PHE A 948 11.10 17.36 19.92
N PRO A 949 10.42 18.29 19.23
CA PRO A 949 11.05 19.28 18.36
C PRO A 949 12.11 20.13 19.08
N ALA A 950 13.27 20.30 18.46
CA ALA A 950 14.37 21.08 19.03
C ALA A 950 14.16 22.61 18.89
N ASP A 951 13.20 23.05 18.06
CA ASP A 951 12.94 24.45 17.78
C ASP A 951 11.48 24.69 17.33
N THR A 952 10.99 25.92 17.50
CA THR A 952 9.64 26.35 17.09
C THR A 952 9.55 26.67 15.59
N GLU A 953 10.69 26.69 14.89
CA GLU A 953 10.75 26.70 13.43
C GLU A 953 10.73 25.27 12.88
N PHE A 954 10.52 24.26 13.74
CA PHE A 954 10.60 22.81 13.53
C PHE A 954 11.46 22.34 12.36
N SER A 955 12.76 22.62 12.39
CA SER A 955 13.73 22.41 11.29
C SER A 955 13.97 21.01 10.72
N GLY A 956 13.52 19.94 11.38
CA GLY A 956 14.02 18.57 11.18
C GLY A 956 14.67 18.01 12.42
N ASP A 957 15.16 18.90 13.28
CA ASP A 957 15.94 18.57 14.45
C ASP A 957 15.03 18.21 15.64
N VAL A 958 15.35 17.11 16.31
CA VAL A 958 14.64 16.62 17.50
C VAL A 958 15.60 16.42 18.65
N ILE A 959 15.10 16.66 19.87
CA ILE A 959 15.74 16.28 21.12
C ILE A 959 15.07 15.02 21.65
N ARG A 960 15.89 14.06 22.09
CA ARG A 960 15.45 12.77 22.63
C ARG A 960 15.84 12.65 24.10
N SER A 961 14.97 11.99 24.85
CA SER A 961 15.22 11.69 26.24
C SER A 961 16.19 10.53 26.41
N GLU A 962 16.70 10.36 27.62
CA GLU A 962 17.27 9.10 28.04
C GLU A 962 16.24 7.96 28.03
N THR A 963 16.72 6.71 28.00
CA THR A 963 15.88 5.52 28.10
C THR A 963 15.46 5.29 29.55
N LEU A 964 14.18 5.52 29.84
CA LEU A 964 13.55 5.16 31.11
C LEU A 964 13.21 3.68 31.11
N ARG A 965 13.70 2.92 32.10
CA ARG A 965 13.42 1.48 32.26
C ARG A 965 12.42 1.26 33.38
N ILE A 966 11.36 0.54 33.11
CA ILE A 966 10.37 0.12 34.11
C ILE A 966 10.13 -1.39 34.03
N THR A 967 9.59 -1.98 35.08
CA THR A 967 9.17 -3.39 35.10
C THR A 967 7.71 -3.46 35.47
N VAL A 968 6.90 -4.18 34.71
CA VAL A 968 5.52 -4.49 35.08
C VAL A 968 5.45 -5.93 35.56
N GLU A 969 5.04 -6.15 36.79
CA GLU A 969 4.94 -7.47 37.39
C GLU A 969 3.49 -7.97 37.35
N PRO A 970 3.27 -9.30 37.25
CA PRO A 970 1.94 -9.86 37.44
C PRO A 970 1.45 -9.60 38.88
N ALA A 971 0.14 -9.58 39.10
CA ALA A 971 -0.40 -9.39 40.44
C ALA A 971 0.13 -10.46 41.43
N GLN A 972 0.86 -10.00 42.45
CA GLN A 972 1.52 -10.89 43.41
C GLN A 972 0.68 -11.22 44.65
N SER A 973 -0.48 -10.58 44.81
CA SER A 973 -1.40 -10.84 45.93
C SER A 973 -2.81 -11.12 45.42
N ALA A 974 -3.59 -11.85 46.20
CA ALA A 974 -5.00 -12.10 45.86
C ALA A 974 -5.82 -10.80 45.78
N VAL A 975 -5.42 -9.77 46.56
CA VAL A 975 -6.00 -8.42 46.52
C VAL A 975 -5.65 -7.71 45.20
N ALA A 976 -4.37 -7.73 44.80
CA ALA A 976 -3.91 -7.15 43.54
C ALA A 976 -4.51 -7.88 42.33
N ALA A 977 -4.68 -9.20 42.39
CA ALA A 977 -5.27 -9.98 41.30
C ALA A 977 -6.78 -9.75 41.17
N SER A 978 -7.48 -9.54 42.30
CA SER A 978 -8.90 -9.19 42.27
C SER A 978 -9.11 -7.74 41.81
N ALA A 979 -8.23 -6.82 42.21
CA ALA A 979 -8.18 -5.45 41.73
C ALA A 979 -7.88 -5.38 40.23
N GLU A 980 -6.89 -6.14 39.76
CA GLU A 980 -6.59 -6.36 38.35
C GLU A 980 -7.87 -6.82 37.64
N GLN A 981 -8.50 -7.91 38.09
CA GLN A 981 -9.70 -8.47 37.47
C GLN A 981 -10.88 -7.47 37.35
N LEU A 982 -11.10 -6.58 38.33
CA LEU A 982 -12.12 -5.52 38.23
C LEU A 982 -11.84 -4.55 37.07
N LEU A 983 -10.57 -4.27 36.80
CA LEU A 983 -10.16 -3.46 35.68
C LEU A 983 -10.25 -4.22 34.34
N TYR A 984 -10.20 -5.57 34.37
CA TYR A 984 -10.39 -6.46 33.21
C TYR A 984 -11.84 -6.97 32.99
N GLY A 985 -12.82 -6.55 33.80
CA GLY A 985 -14.17 -7.15 33.79
C GLY A 985 -15.08 -6.76 32.60
N ARG A 986 -15.56 -7.78 31.86
CA ARG A 986 -16.52 -7.83 30.73
C ARG A 986 -16.24 -6.99 29.48
N GLY A 987 -15.53 -7.61 28.53
CA GLY A 987 -15.49 -7.26 27.10
C GLY A 987 -14.56 -8.17 26.28
N GLY A 988 -14.70 -9.50 26.38
CA GLY A 988 -13.74 -10.43 25.74
C GLY A 988 -12.38 -10.47 26.48
N ALA A 989 -11.34 -11.05 25.88
CA ALA A 989 -10.00 -11.22 26.49
C ALA A 989 -9.21 -9.88 26.64
N GLY A 990 -9.91 -8.79 26.93
CA GLY A 990 -9.48 -7.39 26.94
C GLY A 990 -9.71 -6.72 28.31
N PHE A 991 -8.84 -5.78 28.72
CA PHE A 991 -9.13 -4.80 29.78
C PHE A 991 -10.43 -4.06 29.44
N GLY A 992 -11.26 -3.73 30.43
CA GLY A 992 -12.53 -3.03 30.18
C GLY A 992 -12.28 -1.64 29.60
N SER A 993 -12.77 -1.39 28.38
CA SER A 993 -12.50 -0.19 27.58
C SER A 993 -12.83 1.11 28.32
N GLU A 994 -13.92 1.13 29.11
CA GLU A 994 -14.33 2.30 29.90
C GLU A 994 -13.37 2.66 31.04
N GLN A 995 -12.83 1.68 31.76
CA GLN A 995 -11.94 1.90 32.91
C GLN A 995 -10.66 2.62 32.46
N GLY A 996 -10.09 2.18 31.33
CA GLY A 996 -8.90 2.80 30.73
C GLY A 996 -9.16 4.21 30.24
N ILE A 997 -10.27 4.45 29.53
CA ILE A 997 -10.68 5.78 29.06
C ILE A 997 -10.90 6.73 30.24
N TYR A 998 -11.54 6.26 31.32
CA TYR A 998 -11.76 7.04 32.53
C TYR A 998 -10.44 7.49 33.17
N LEU A 999 -9.46 6.58 33.28
CA LEU A 999 -8.12 6.89 33.79
C LEU A 999 -7.38 7.88 32.89
N TYR A 1000 -7.49 7.72 31.57
CA TYR A 1000 -6.86 8.64 30.60
C TYR A 1000 -7.44 10.05 30.65
N MET A 1001 -8.77 10.18 30.60
CA MET A 1001 -9.43 11.49 30.65
C MET A 1001 -9.34 12.14 32.05
N GLY A 1002 -8.91 11.39 33.06
CA GLY A 1002 -8.85 11.84 34.46
C GLY A 1002 -10.25 12.06 35.04
N GLY A 1003 -11.20 11.20 34.71
CA GLY A 1003 -12.59 11.25 35.17
C GLY A 1003 -13.64 11.11 34.06
N GLY A 1004 -14.92 10.97 34.45
CA GLY A 1004 -16.05 10.87 33.52
C GLY A 1004 -17.28 10.21 34.15
N ASP A 1005 -18.26 10.96 34.65
CA ASP A 1005 -19.46 10.36 35.29
C ASP A 1005 -20.33 9.57 34.30
N HIS A 1006 -20.29 9.96 33.02
CA HIS A 1006 -20.98 9.28 31.92
C HIS A 1006 -20.39 7.90 31.58
N LEU A 1007 -19.16 7.62 32.00
CA LEU A 1007 -18.56 6.28 31.91
C LEU A 1007 -19.01 5.49 33.15
N GLU A 1008 -20.30 5.17 33.19
CA GLU A 1008 -20.97 4.62 34.38
C GLU A 1008 -20.34 3.29 34.81
N PHE A 1009 -19.97 2.44 33.86
CA PHE A 1009 -19.33 1.16 34.17
C PHE A 1009 -17.91 1.39 34.68
N GLY A 1010 -17.10 2.17 33.96
CA GLY A 1010 -15.73 2.50 34.34
C GLY A 1010 -15.66 3.14 35.74
N SER A 1011 -16.48 4.18 35.98
CA SER A 1011 -16.56 4.86 37.28
C SER A 1011 -17.05 3.94 38.39
N THR A 1012 -18.00 3.04 38.13
CA THR A 1012 -18.46 2.05 39.10
C THR A 1012 -17.35 1.07 39.47
N GLN A 1013 -16.61 0.55 38.49
CA GLN A 1013 -15.50 -0.37 38.72
C GLN A 1013 -14.36 0.30 39.49
N LEU A 1014 -13.99 1.54 39.16
CA LEU A 1014 -12.96 2.28 39.88
C LEU A 1014 -13.38 2.63 41.32
N ARG A 1015 -14.64 3.03 41.54
CA ARG A 1015 -15.17 3.25 42.90
C ARG A 1015 -15.23 1.93 43.68
N GLN A 1016 -15.56 0.81 43.02
CA GLN A 1016 -15.52 -0.52 43.63
C GLN A 1016 -14.09 -0.92 44.01
N LEU A 1017 -13.12 -0.69 43.12
CA LEU A 1017 -11.70 -0.92 43.36
C LEU A 1017 -11.22 -0.19 44.63
N VAL A 1018 -11.51 1.11 44.75
CA VAL A 1018 -11.10 1.90 45.92
C VAL A 1018 -11.80 1.45 47.21
N ARG A 1019 -13.05 0.97 47.15
CA ARG A 1019 -13.80 0.51 48.33
C ARG A 1019 -13.45 -0.90 48.79
N GLU A 1020 -13.39 -1.85 47.86
CA GLU A 1020 -13.22 -3.29 48.15
C GLU A 1020 -11.75 -3.68 48.25
N PHE A 1021 -10.89 -2.99 47.50
CA PHE A 1021 -9.45 -3.24 47.47
C PHE A 1021 -8.65 -1.95 47.73
N PRO A 1022 -8.92 -1.20 48.83
CA PRO A 1022 -8.27 0.07 49.11
C PRO A 1022 -6.75 -0.03 49.26
N ALA A 1023 -6.24 -1.23 49.56
CA ALA A 1023 -4.82 -1.52 49.72
C ALA A 1023 -4.12 -1.93 48.42
N ALA A 1024 -4.84 -2.12 47.30
CA ALA A 1024 -4.27 -2.48 46.02
C ALA A 1024 -3.47 -1.32 45.40
N GLU A 1025 -2.42 -1.63 44.65
CA GLU A 1025 -1.56 -0.65 43.99
C GLU A 1025 -2.30 0.17 42.93
N GLN A 1026 -3.24 -0.45 42.23
CA GLN A 1026 -4.08 0.20 41.22
C GLN A 1026 -5.03 1.25 41.80
N ALA A 1027 -5.32 1.19 43.11
CA ALA A 1027 -6.32 2.05 43.75
C ALA A 1027 -5.89 3.53 43.80
N ASP A 1028 -4.59 3.84 43.88
CA ASP A 1028 -4.13 5.23 43.98
C ASP A 1028 -4.37 6.01 42.68
N SER A 1029 -4.16 5.38 41.51
CA SER A 1029 -4.51 5.98 40.21
C SER A 1029 -6.03 6.18 40.05
N ALA A 1030 -6.82 5.21 40.53
CA ALA A 1030 -8.27 5.35 40.56
C ALA A 1030 -8.72 6.51 41.47
N ARG A 1031 -8.09 6.68 42.65
CA ARG A 1031 -8.36 7.81 43.57
C ARG A 1031 -8.06 9.15 42.92
N LEU A 1032 -6.96 9.29 42.17
CA LEU A 1032 -6.64 10.54 41.47
C LEU A 1032 -7.68 10.87 40.39
N ALA A 1033 -8.05 9.90 39.56
CA ALA A 1033 -9.07 10.08 38.54
C ALA A 1033 -10.46 10.41 39.15
N LEU A 1034 -10.82 9.73 40.25
CA LEU A 1034 -12.04 9.99 41.00
C LEU A 1034 -12.01 11.36 41.71
N ALA A 1035 -10.86 11.80 42.22
CA ALA A 1035 -10.71 13.12 42.82
C ALA A 1035 -10.83 14.23 41.77
N SER A 1036 -10.21 14.04 40.61
CA SER A 1036 -10.34 14.94 39.45
C SER A 1036 -11.80 15.03 38.98
N GLU A 1037 -12.50 13.89 38.90
CA GLU A 1037 -13.93 13.84 38.62
C GLU A 1037 -14.72 14.60 39.70
N ALA A 1038 -14.54 14.30 40.98
CA ALA A 1038 -15.33 14.94 42.05
C ALA A 1038 -15.10 16.46 42.12
N LEU A 1039 -13.88 16.95 41.86
CA LEU A 1039 -13.58 18.39 41.78
C LEU A 1039 -14.17 19.07 40.56
N GLN A 1040 -14.47 18.32 39.49
CA GLN A 1040 -15.05 18.86 38.28
C GLN A 1040 -16.00 17.83 37.66
N PRO A 1041 -17.18 17.55 38.26
CA PRO A 1041 -18.07 16.49 37.79
C PRO A 1041 -18.41 16.67 36.32
N THR A 1042 -18.65 15.61 35.53
CA THR A 1042 -18.95 15.84 34.10
C THR A 1042 -20.29 16.53 33.91
N VAL A 1043 -20.43 17.23 32.78
CA VAL A 1043 -21.69 17.87 32.41
C VAL A 1043 -22.79 16.80 32.28
N ASP A 1044 -23.90 16.98 33.00
CA ASP A 1044 -25.11 16.20 32.79
C ASP A 1044 -25.69 16.63 31.43
N SER A 1045 -25.61 15.77 30.42
CA SER A 1045 -26.06 16.07 29.06
C SER A 1045 -27.57 16.34 28.97
N GLN A 1046 -28.38 15.68 29.79
CA GLN A 1046 -29.84 15.86 29.79
C GLN A 1046 -30.27 17.17 30.45
N ARG A 1047 -29.54 17.61 31.49
CA ARG A 1047 -29.84 18.86 32.21
C ARG A 1047 -29.02 20.04 31.71
N GLY A 1048 -27.92 19.76 31.01
CA GLY A 1048 -26.91 20.70 30.56
C GLY A 1048 -26.26 21.54 31.67
N VAL A 1049 -26.25 21.01 32.88
CA VAL A 1049 -25.67 21.67 34.05
C VAL A 1049 -24.61 20.76 34.63
N ARG A 1050 -23.43 21.31 34.90
CA ARG A 1050 -22.41 20.61 35.67
C ARG A 1050 -22.88 20.48 37.13
N PRO A 1051 -22.92 19.26 37.69
CA PRO A 1051 -23.16 19.08 39.12
C PRO A 1051 -22.18 19.91 39.96
N PRO A 1052 -22.55 20.30 41.19
CA PRO A 1052 -21.65 21.00 42.10
C PRO A 1052 -20.42 20.13 42.40
N GLN A 1053 -19.26 20.78 42.54
CA GLN A 1053 -18.04 20.10 42.93
C GLN A 1053 -18.23 19.41 44.27
N ARG A 1054 -17.69 18.20 44.38
CA ARG A 1054 -17.76 17.36 45.57
C ARG A 1054 -16.41 17.41 46.28
N THR A 1055 -16.09 18.62 46.79
CA THR A 1055 -14.80 18.97 47.40
C THR A 1055 -14.38 18.00 48.51
N ASP A 1056 -15.32 17.60 49.37
CA ASP A 1056 -15.06 16.66 50.46
C ASP A 1056 -14.79 15.23 49.95
N GLU A 1057 -15.44 14.81 48.86
CA GLU A 1057 -15.19 13.52 48.23
C GLU A 1057 -13.78 13.48 47.62
N ALA A 1058 -13.41 14.51 46.85
CA ALA A 1058 -12.06 14.64 46.30
C ALA A 1058 -11.00 14.66 47.41
N ARG A 1059 -11.25 15.43 48.47
CA ARG A 1059 -10.38 15.48 49.65
C ARG A 1059 -10.22 14.08 50.28
N SER A 1060 -11.30 13.28 50.36
CA SER A 1060 -11.22 11.91 50.89
C SER A 1060 -10.32 11.04 50.03
N TYR A 1061 -10.53 11.02 48.70
CA TYR A 1061 -9.70 10.22 47.80
C TYR A 1061 -8.22 10.60 47.86
N LEU A 1062 -7.89 11.90 47.91
CA LEU A 1062 -6.50 12.35 47.99
C LEU A 1062 -5.83 12.02 49.33
N LYS A 1063 -6.57 12.05 50.45
CA LYS A 1063 -6.04 11.63 51.77
C LYS A 1063 -5.80 10.13 51.86
N GLU A 1064 -6.59 9.35 51.13
CA GLU A 1064 -6.52 7.89 51.12
C GLU A 1064 -5.47 7.34 50.16
N LEU A 1065 -4.70 8.20 49.47
CA LEU A 1065 -3.53 7.78 48.71
C LEU A 1065 -2.57 7.02 49.64
N ARG A 1066 -2.25 5.77 49.30
CA ARG A 1066 -1.41 4.93 50.15
C ARG A 1066 0.04 5.42 50.16
N GLN A 1067 0.51 5.84 48.99
CA GLN A 1067 1.89 6.24 48.73
C GLN A 1067 1.91 7.47 47.81
N PRO A 1068 1.58 8.67 48.32
CA PRO A 1068 1.51 9.89 47.53
C PRO A 1068 2.84 10.23 46.84
N GLU A 1069 3.98 9.77 47.36
CA GLU A 1069 5.31 9.92 46.74
C GLU A 1069 5.47 9.15 45.41
N TYR A 1070 4.58 8.20 45.14
CA TYR A 1070 4.55 7.43 43.89
C TYR A 1070 3.37 7.79 42.98
N ALA A 1071 2.56 8.78 43.35
CA ALA A 1071 1.55 9.34 42.48
C ALA A 1071 2.21 10.24 41.39
N PRO A 1072 1.56 10.44 40.24
CA PRO A 1072 1.98 11.44 39.25
C PRO A 1072 2.05 12.84 39.89
N GLY A 1073 3.26 13.36 40.08
CA GLY A 1073 3.50 14.52 40.94
C GLY A 1073 2.88 15.82 40.43
N VAL A 1074 2.98 16.06 39.11
CA VAL A 1074 2.36 17.24 38.45
C VAL A 1074 0.84 17.22 38.65
N HIS A 1075 0.20 16.09 38.34
CA HIS A 1075 -1.25 15.93 38.45
C HIS A 1075 -1.73 16.06 39.90
N LEU A 1076 -1.03 15.42 40.84
CA LEU A 1076 -1.35 15.51 42.27
C LEU A 1076 -1.24 16.96 42.78
N GLN A 1077 -0.22 17.71 42.33
CA GLN A 1077 -0.05 19.11 42.71
C GLN A 1077 -1.21 19.97 42.18
N GLN A 1078 -1.66 19.75 40.94
CA GLN A 1078 -2.81 20.44 40.35
C GLN A 1078 -4.10 20.18 41.15
N LEU A 1079 -4.38 18.91 41.48
CA LEU A 1079 -5.55 18.53 42.27
C LEU A 1079 -5.49 19.12 43.69
N ARG A 1080 -4.33 19.05 44.35
CA ARG A 1080 -4.10 19.66 45.67
C ARG A 1080 -4.41 21.15 45.66
N ARG A 1081 -3.84 21.90 44.70
CA ARG A 1081 -4.10 23.35 44.55
C ARG A 1081 -5.58 23.63 44.30
N GLN A 1082 -6.27 22.79 43.52
CA GLN A 1082 -7.68 22.96 43.25
C GLN A 1082 -8.55 22.74 44.51
N VAL A 1083 -8.27 21.71 45.31
CA VAL A 1083 -8.97 21.49 46.60
C VAL A 1083 -8.75 22.67 47.54
N LEU A 1084 -7.51 23.15 47.69
CA LEU A 1084 -7.19 24.27 48.58
C LEU A 1084 -7.95 25.54 48.16
N ARG A 1085 -7.87 25.92 46.88
CA ARG A 1085 -8.60 27.08 46.35
C ARG A 1085 -10.11 26.95 46.55
N GLN A 1086 -10.66 25.74 46.41
CA GLN A 1086 -12.08 25.51 46.56
C GLN A 1086 -12.54 25.58 48.03
N LEU A 1087 -11.76 25.02 48.96
CA LEU A 1087 -12.02 25.17 50.40
C LEU A 1087 -11.95 26.62 50.85
N GLU A 1088 -10.97 27.39 50.35
CA GLU A 1088 -10.87 28.83 50.60
C GLU A 1088 -12.07 29.61 50.03
N ALA A 1089 -12.49 29.30 48.80
CA ALA A 1089 -13.66 29.91 48.16
C ALA A 1089 -14.97 29.58 48.92
N GLU A 1090 -15.05 28.41 49.56
CA GLU A 1090 -16.15 28.00 50.44
C GLU A 1090 -16.07 28.63 51.85
N GLY A 1091 -15.02 29.42 52.15
CA GLY A 1091 -14.80 30.02 53.47
C GLY A 1091 -14.31 29.02 54.53
N ARG A 1092 -13.79 27.87 54.12
CA ARG A 1092 -13.33 26.76 54.97
C ARG A 1092 -11.80 26.77 55.14
N SER A 1093 -11.24 27.92 55.52
CA SER A 1093 -9.78 28.10 55.65
C SER A 1093 -9.13 27.15 56.65
N ASP A 1094 -9.83 26.77 57.73
CA ASP A 1094 -9.35 25.78 58.69
C ASP A 1094 -9.22 24.39 58.05
N ASP A 1095 -10.18 24.00 57.22
CA ASP A 1095 -10.12 22.73 56.47
C ASP A 1095 -9.01 22.76 55.41
N ALA A 1096 -8.78 23.90 54.75
CA ALA A 1096 -7.68 24.08 53.81
C ALA A 1096 -6.33 23.91 54.53
N ALA A 1097 -6.14 24.55 55.68
CA ALA A 1097 -4.93 24.43 56.48
C ALA A 1097 -4.74 23.01 57.06
N ILE A 1098 -5.83 22.30 57.40
CA ILE A 1098 -5.76 20.90 57.83
C ILE A 1098 -5.35 20.01 56.64
N PHE A 1099 -6.01 20.17 55.48
CA PHE A 1099 -5.71 19.40 54.28
C PHE A 1099 -4.26 19.60 53.81
N GLU A 1100 -3.78 20.84 53.83
CA GLU A 1100 -2.40 21.20 53.52
C GLU A 1100 -1.38 20.50 54.43
N ARG A 1101 -1.71 20.28 55.71
CA ARG A 1101 -0.86 19.53 56.64
C ARG A 1101 -0.95 18.02 56.46
N GLU A 1102 -2.09 17.51 56.03
CA GLU A 1102 -2.34 16.06 55.88
C GLU A 1102 -1.76 15.50 54.58
N LEU A 1103 -1.81 16.28 53.48
CA LEU A 1103 -1.24 15.90 52.20
C LEU A 1103 0.02 16.73 51.93
N ALA A 1104 1.19 16.10 52.06
CA ALA A 1104 2.49 16.72 51.84
C ALA A 1104 2.57 17.37 50.43
N ASP A 1105 3.37 18.43 50.29
CA ASP A 1105 3.55 19.11 49.01
C ASP A 1105 4.23 18.15 48.01
N PRO A 1106 3.54 17.77 46.90
CA PRO A 1106 4.09 16.84 45.91
C PRO A 1106 5.40 17.32 45.32
N SER A 1107 5.61 18.64 45.19
CA SER A 1107 6.87 19.21 44.68
C SER A 1107 8.10 18.86 45.52
N THR A 1108 7.91 18.47 46.77
CA THR A 1108 8.99 18.13 47.71
C THR A 1108 9.06 16.64 48.04
N THR A 1109 8.05 15.86 47.63
CA THR A 1109 7.86 14.47 48.08
C THR A 1109 7.68 13.47 46.94
N SER A 1110 7.21 13.91 45.76
CA SER A 1110 7.02 13.05 44.60
C SER A 1110 8.34 12.67 43.96
N ARG A 1111 8.54 11.39 43.66
CA ARG A 1111 9.81 10.88 43.11
C ARG A 1111 10.00 11.19 41.63
N ASP A 1112 8.93 11.37 40.88
CA ASP A 1112 8.97 11.75 39.47
C ASP A 1112 9.37 13.22 39.27
N LEU A 1113 9.04 14.09 40.24
CA LEU A 1113 9.43 15.49 40.27
C LEU A 1113 10.89 15.74 40.67
N GLU A 1114 11.66 14.71 41.00
CA GLU A 1114 13.11 14.81 41.24
C GLU A 1114 13.91 15.32 40.02
N LEU A 1115 13.33 15.31 38.81
CA LEU A 1115 13.90 15.96 37.62
C LEU A 1115 14.06 17.48 37.79
N ILE A 1116 13.25 18.08 38.67
CA ILE A 1116 13.35 19.48 39.04
C ILE A 1116 14.54 19.57 39.99
N ASP A 1117 15.68 20.03 39.47
CA ASP A 1117 16.85 20.30 40.30
C ASP A 1117 16.45 21.19 41.49
N ARG A 1118 17.01 20.93 42.67
CA ARG A 1118 16.63 21.62 43.92
C ARG A 1118 16.76 23.14 43.83
N THR A 1119 17.61 23.61 42.92
CA THR A 1119 17.86 25.01 42.56
C THR A 1119 16.74 25.66 41.73
N LEU A 1120 15.90 24.87 41.07
CA LEU A 1120 14.74 25.31 40.28
C LEU A 1120 13.47 25.44 41.12
N THR A 1121 13.37 24.68 42.21
CA THR A 1121 12.27 24.75 43.18
C THR A 1121 12.22 26.08 43.95
N GLU A 1122 13.32 26.85 43.97
CA GLU A 1122 13.41 28.18 44.62
C GLU A 1122 12.91 29.34 43.72
N ARG A 1123 12.62 29.09 42.45
CA ARG A 1123 11.95 30.06 41.56
C ARG A 1123 10.48 29.65 41.43
N ASP A 1124 9.59 30.51 41.89
CA ASP A 1124 8.15 30.27 42.03
C ASP A 1124 7.54 29.46 40.88
N PHE A 1125 7.01 28.30 41.23
CA PHE A 1125 6.32 27.33 40.37
C PHE A 1125 4.85 27.78 40.15
N ASP A 1126 4.66 29.04 39.77
CA ASP A 1126 3.34 29.69 39.64
C ASP A 1126 2.72 29.53 38.24
#